data_AF-A0A2S4VQD6-F1
#
_entry.id   AF-A0A2S4VQD6-F1
#
_cell.length_a   1.000
_cell.length_b   1.000
_cell.length_c   1.000
_cell.angle_alpha   90.00
_cell.angle_beta   90.00
_cell.angle_gamma   90.00
#
_symmetry.space_group_name_H-M   'P 1'
#
loop_
_entity.id
_entity.type
_entity.pdbx_description
1 polymer ?
#
loop_
_entity_poly.entity_id
_entity_poly.type
_entity_poly.pdbx_seq_one_letter_code
_entity_poly.pdbx_strand_id
1 'polypeptide(L)'
;MASYSNSPRTEDFIATYTVLLHEADSFTSFFKKRCEIEDEYQQQLTRLVSRQHDIDRRLASEYPDGLVIPQTARDAWQEMTANVSQEAQIRKNWINLIKQNVIEPLERFKSGRERTLTRIREELRSSISEHKEYYSTVQRLKKNYDRKCEEVAQFHAMSEAVEVRDKLLEEQRNAHSDWEHVSTKPQQQQQALDTPVGGSVSNPATTSPGRPSSDNSQPPRQSVIISGATSSALRDTITPPPANPIQAKGTDVLHALRANTNNLIHRLNSRKDNKPGTQAAMNHIDDLIRPTALRGVKVKREAEEADRDYRKGIFHLETLRLRKEQVIRGARRATEEMVYEISGEAKESFSYYNDETRIQAVSWISICDHAQHLVMKVNPEEDMKQYTDSTMIEYEEPKVLYENAFIGPCKSLLFGVAINDYCASNPGKGLVPLIVKMCIEEIDRNGLKQEGIYRVSGKMQSVIQLVHEIEKDEDTFKFDPERHEIYTISGVLKLYLRQLPQALFQFPLVERVSLSQQLEESREEAFRLLVKRIRRIPQAHQATLKLLCQHLNRVSNLASENKMTPSNLGLVFSPVVFLDDPAGQQLPSQTWKDDIMGVLIENHVELFEGLPIIEPIGGGSGTGDLERSRSQQSFSRNRTISPSARKSLEAVRFESYSNSGSPPLSPTRPPSHSTLPPPPQDSIETLASDPQTSPPLKLTSPPVIIDNLNVPSRDFGQSS
;
A
#
# COMPACT_ATOMS: atom_id res chain seq x y z
N MET A 1 40.32 -51.98 -20.55
CA MET A 1 39.92 -50.90 -19.64
C MET A 1 40.61 -49.62 -20.09
N ALA A 2 39.89 -48.75 -20.80
CA ALA A 2 40.17 -47.32 -21.02
C ALA A 2 39.43 -46.90 -22.31
N SER A 3 38.42 -46.01 -22.18
CA SER A 3 37.77 -45.15 -23.21
C SER A 3 36.22 -45.08 -23.18
N TYR A 4 35.57 -45.06 -22.01
CA TYR A 4 34.14 -44.70 -21.90
C TYR A 4 33.83 -43.90 -20.62
N SER A 5 34.54 -42.81 -20.34
CA SER A 5 34.33 -41.99 -19.12
C SER A 5 33.71 -40.61 -19.33
N ASN A 6 33.27 -40.25 -20.54
CA ASN A 6 32.66 -38.93 -20.83
C ASN A 6 31.21 -39.01 -21.36
N SER A 7 30.49 -40.09 -21.08
CA SER A 7 29.03 -40.08 -21.27
C SER A 7 28.40 -39.53 -19.98
N PRO A 8 27.59 -38.45 -20.03
CA PRO A 8 26.89 -37.95 -18.85
C PRO A 8 26.18 -39.13 -18.19
N ARG A 9 26.40 -39.32 -16.89
CA ARG A 9 25.82 -40.45 -16.19
C ARG A 9 24.31 -40.30 -16.29
N THR A 10 23.63 -41.40 -16.51
CA THR A 10 22.17 -41.44 -16.59
C THR A 10 21.49 -40.85 -15.35
N GLU A 11 22.19 -40.86 -14.22
CA GLU A 11 21.82 -40.22 -12.94
C GLU A 11 21.78 -38.69 -13.02
N ASP A 12 22.62 -38.06 -13.86
CA ASP A 12 22.77 -36.61 -13.93
C ASP A 12 21.50 -35.94 -14.50
N PHE A 13 20.82 -36.58 -15.45
CA PHE A 13 19.58 -36.04 -16.05
C PHE A 13 18.41 -36.07 -15.07
N ILE A 14 18.24 -37.18 -14.35
CA ILE A 14 17.16 -37.32 -13.35
C ILE A 14 17.40 -36.33 -12.20
N ALA A 15 18.65 -36.20 -11.75
CA ALA A 15 19.01 -35.23 -10.72
C ALA A 15 18.69 -33.80 -11.18
N THR A 16 19.14 -33.41 -12.38
CA THR A 16 18.89 -32.08 -12.95
C THR A 16 17.39 -31.80 -13.08
N TYR A 17 16.61 -32.72 -13.65
CA TYR A 17 15.16 -32.58 -13.76
C TYR A 17 14.48 -32.43 -12.40
N THR A 18 14.93 -33.19 -11.40
CA THR A 18 14.40 -33.10 -10.03
C THR A 18 14.70 -31.73 -9.41
N VAL A 19 15.90 -31.18 -9.61
CA VAL A 19 16.25 -29.82 -9.16
C VAL A 19 15.35 -28.77 -9.82
N LEU A 20 15.12 -28.85 -11.13
CA LEU A 20 14.24 -27.94 -11.85
C LEU A 20 12.78 -28.01 -11.35
N LEU A 21 12.29 -29.21 -10.98
CA LEU A 21 10.99 -29.35 -10.34
C LEU A 21 10.93 -28.68 -8.96
N HIS A 22 11.97 -28.82 -8.15
CA HIS A 22 12.07 -28.12 -6.87
C HIS A 22 12.12 -26.59 -7.05
N GLU A 23 12.76 -26.12 -8.10
CA GLU A 23 12.79 -24.71 -8.46
C GLU A 23 11.39 -24.17 -8.83
N ALA A 24 10.63 -24.91 -9.65
CA ALA A 24 9.24 -24.56 -9.95
C ALA A 24 8.34 -24.55 -8.70
N ASP A 25 8.57 -25.47 -7.76
CA ASP A 25 7.86 -25.51 -6.47
C ASP A 25 8.21 -24.31 -5.58
N SER A 26 9.46 -23.87 -5.60
CA SER A 26 9.93 -22.68 -4.90
C SER A 26 9.19 -21.42 -5.37
N PHE A 27 9.03 -21.25 -6.69
CA PHE A 27 8.27 -20.12 -7.26
C PHE A 27 6.81 -20.13 -6.79
N THR A 28 6.16 -21.29 -6.86
CA THR A 28 4.77 -21.46 -6.43
C THR A 28 4.62 -21.13 -4.94
N SER A 29 5.52 -21.65 -4.11
CA SER A 29 5.51 -21.44 -2.66
C SER A 29 5.68 -19.97 -2.28
N PHE A 30 6.56 -19.25 -2.99
CA PHE A 30 6.74 -17.81 -2.79
C PHE A 30 5.44 -17.03 -3.04
N PHE A 31 4.78 -17.24 -4.17
CA PHE A 31 3.56 -16.50 -4.51
C PHE A 31 2.38 -16.86 -3.61
N LYS A 32 2.26 -18.12 -3.19
CA LYS A 32 1.28 -18.52 -2.17
C LYS A 32 1.49 -17.73 -0.89
N LYS A 33 2.72 -17.69 -0.38
CA LYS A 33 3.02 -16.95 0.85
C LYS A 33 2.79 -15.45 0.69
N ARG A 34 3.14 -14.89 -0.47
CA ARG A 34 2.85 -13.48 -0.81
C ARG A 34 1.35 -13.18 -0.78
N CYS A 35 0.51 -14.07 -1.31
CA CYS A 35 -0.95 -13.92 -1.28
C CYS A 35 -1.52 -14.07 0.14
N GLU A 36 -1.00 -14.98 0.96
CA GLU A 36 -1.41 -15.12 2.37
C GLU A 36 -1.18 -13.83 3.16
N ILE A 37 0.00 -13.19 2.99
CA ILE A 37 0.32 -11.92 3.64
C ILE A 37 -0.63 -10.81 3.19
N GLU A 38 -0.93 -10.74 1.90
CA GLU A 38 -1.85 -9.73 1.36
C GLU A 38 -3.28 -9.94 1.87
N ASP A 39 -3.72 -11.19 1.95
CA ASP A 39 -5.06 -11.56 2.45
C ASP A 39 -5.22 -11.16 3.92
N GLU A 40 -4.20 -11.43 4.74
CA GLU A 40 -4.21 -10.99 6.14
C GLU A 40 -4.31 -9.46 6.25
N TYR A 41 -3.48 -8.73 5.50
CA TYR A 41 -3.48 -7.26 5.52
C TYR A 41 -4.84 -6.69 5.11
N GLN A 42 -5.42 -7.19 4.02
CA GLN A 42 -6.74 -6.76 3.59
C GLN A 42 -7.83 -7.08 4.62
N GLN A 43 -7.81 -8.27 5.23
CA GLN A 43 -8.78 -8.62 6.26
C GLN A 43 -8.70 -7.65 7.43
N GLN A 44 -7.50 -7.23 7.82
CA GLN A 44 -7.30 -6.21 8.85
C GLN A 44 -7.89 -4.86 8.44
N LEU A 45 -7.68 -4.39 7.20
CA LEU A 45 -8.32 -3.17 6.68
C LEU A 45 -9.86 -3.26 6.71
N THR A 46 -10.42 -4.39 6.31
CA THR A 46 -11.88 -4.61 6.30
C THR A 46 -12.45 -4.55 7.72
N ARG A 47 -11.76 -5.14 8.71
CA ARG A 47 -12.15 -5.08 10.12
C ARG A 47 -12.06 -3.66 10.68
N LEU A 48 -11.05 -2.89 10.27
CA LEU A 48 -10.90 -1.48 10.66
C LEU A 48 -12.11 -0.65 10.19
N VAL A 49 -12.48 -0.77 8.91
CA VAL A 49 -13.66 -0.08 8.34
C VAL A 49 -14.94 -0.49 9.04
N SER A 50 -15.15 -1.79 9.29
CA SER A 50 -16.33 -2.28 10.01
C SER A 50 -16.45 -1.67 11.40
N ARG A 51 -15.34 -1.58 12.15
CA ARG A 51 -15.32 -0.96 13.47
C ARG A 51 -15.65 0.54 13.40
N GLN A 52 -15.17 1.24 12.37
CA GLN A 52 -15.49 2.65 12.19
C GLN A 52 -16.98 2.86 11.89
N HIS A 53 -17.60 2.01 11.06
CA HIS A 53 -19.05 2.06 10.83
C HIS A 53 -19.87 1.84 12.11
N ASP A 54 -19.41 0.99 13.03
CA ASP A 54 -20.08 0.82 14.33
C ASP A 54 -20.00 2.08 15.19
N ILE A 55 -18.86 2.77 15.18
CA ILE A 55 -18.70 4.06 15.87
C ILE A 55 -19.63 5.11 15.27
N ASP A 56 -19.67 5.20 13.94
CA ASP A 56 -20.50 6.18 13.24
C ASP A 56 -22.00 5.94 13.48
N ARG A 57 -22.44 4.67 13.55
CA ARG A 57 -23.82 4.32 13.92
C ARG A 57 -24.16 4.74 15.35
N ARG A 58 -23.24 4.54 16.30
CA ARG A 58 -23.44 4.95 17.69
C ARG A 58 -23.53 6.46 17.82
N LEU A 59 -22.62 7.17 17.15
CA LEU A 59 -22.66 8.63 17.08
C LEU A 59 -24.02 9.09 16.55
N ALA A 60 -24.48 8.55 15.42
CA ALA A 60 -25.79 8.89 14.85
C ALA A 60 -26.97 8.60 15.80
N SER A 61 -26.87 7.58 16.67
CA SER A 61 -27.92 7.27 17.66
C SER A 61 -27.87 8.11 18.94
N GLU A 62 -26.69 8.66 19.28
CA GLU A 62 -26.47 9.44 20.51
C GLU A 62 -26.79 10.93 20.32
N TYR A 63 -26.83 11.45 19.09
CA TYR A 63 -27.25 12.82 18.81
C TYR A 63 -28.77 12.90 18.66
N PRO A 64 -29.49 13.66 19.52
CA PRO A 64 -30.91 13.94 19.32
C PRO A 64 -31.11 14.78 18.05
N ASP A 65 -32.27 14.62 17.41
CA ASP A 65 -32.67 15.38 16.22
C ASP A 65 -32.43 16.89 16.42
N GLY A 66 -31.51 17.47 15.64
CA GLY A 66 -31.25 18.92 15.61
C GLY A 66 -29.80 19.37 15.82
N LEU A 67 -28.89 18.52 16.30
CA LEU A 67 -27.46 18.88 16.37
C LEU A 67 -26.77 18.63 15.02
N VAL A 68 -26.44 19.72 14.32
CA VAL A 68 -25.69 19.67 13.05
C VAL A 68 -24.21 19.54 13.36
N ILE A 69 -23.66 18.35 13.12
CA ILE A 69 -22.21 18.13 13.11
C ILE A 69 -21.62 18.93 11.94
N PRO A 70 -20.49 19.63 12.13
CA PRO A 70 -19.74 20.26 11.05
C PRO A 70 -19.61 19.37 9.82
N GLN A 71 -20.24 19.76 8.71
CA GLN A 71 -20.43 18.86 7.57
C GLN A 71 -19.14 18.62 6.79
N THR A 72 -18.31 19.66 6.57
CA THR A 72 -17.20 19.53 5.63
C THR A 72 -16.11 18.58 6.13
N ALA A 73 -15.78 18.63 7.42
CA ALA A 73 -14.85 17.69 8.05
C ALA A 73 -15.43 16.26 8.12
N ARG A 74 -16.74 16.14 8.39
CA ARG A 74 -17.41 14.84 8.50
C ARG A 74 -17.51 14.13 7.16
N ASP A 75 -17.79 14.86 6.08
CA ASP A 75 -17.82 14.35 4.71
C ASP A 75 -16.43 13.86 4.28
N ALA A 76 -15.39 14.66 4.54
CA ALA A 76 -14.01 14.26 4.26
C ALA A 76 -13.62 12.98 5.02
N TRP A 77 -14.05 12.83 6.28
CA TRP A 77 -13.80 11.63 7.07
C TRP A 77 -14.53 10.38 6.54
N GLN A 78 -15.80 10.51 6.15
CA GLN A 78 -16.56 9.41 5.56
C GLN A 78 -15.88 8.90 4.29
N GLU A 79 -15.45 9.82 3.43
CA GLU A 79 -14.73 9.46 2.21
C GLU A 79 -13.34 8.87 2.48
N MET A 80 -12.60 9.37 3.48
CA MET A 80 -11.34 8.74 3.90
C MET A 80 -11.56 7.28 4.34
N THR A 81 -12.65 7.01 5.06
CA THR A 81 -13.01 5.64 5.48
C THR A 81 -13.43 4.79 4.28
N ALA A 82 -14.19 5.35 3.33
CA ALA A 82 -14.57 4.68 2.09
C ALA A 82 -13.35 4.32 1.23
N ASN A 83 -12.35 5.20 1.16
CA ASN A 83 -11.08 4.96 0.46
C ASN A 83 -10.31 3.77 1.03
N VAL A 84 -10.28 3.59 2.35
CA VAL A 84 -9.68 2.39 2.99
C VAL A 84 -10.48 1.13 2.63
N SER A 85 -11.81 1.22 2.52
CA SER A 85 -12.64 0.12 2.04
C SER A 85 -12.33 -0.24 0.58
N GLN A 86 -12.11 0.76 -0.28
CA GLN A 86 -11.71 0.55 -1.67
C GLN A 86 -10.32 -0.07 -1.76
N GLU A 87 -9.37 0.36 -0.92
CA GLU A 87 -8.04 -0.26 -0.82
C GLU A 87 -8.17 -1.76 -0.54
N ALA A 88 -8.95 -2.11 0.48
CA ALA A 88 -9.19 -3.49 0.83
C ALA A 88 -9.73 -4.27 -0.37
N GLN A 89 -10.71 -3.73 -1.10
CA GLN A 89 -11.27 -4.40 -2.27
C GLN A 89 -10.27 -4.57 -3.42
N ILE A 90 -9.44 -3.57 -3.69
CA ILE A 90 -8.39 -3.64 -4.73
C ILE A 90 -7.40 -4.76 -4.39
N ARG A 91 -6.96 -4.84 -3.14
CA ARG A 91 -6.07 -5.92 -2.66
C ARG A 91 -6.73 -7.29 -2.82
N LYS A 92 -8.05 -7.39 -2.64
CA LYS A 92 -8.82 -8.64 -2.83
C LYS A 92 -8.72 -9.13 -4.25
N ASN A 93 -8.98 -8.21 -5.15
CA ASN A 93 -9.02 -8.48 -6.57
C ASN A 93 -7.62 -8.89 -7.03
N TRP A 94 -6.58 -8.20 -6.56
CA TRP A 94 -5.19 -8.56 -6.83
C TRP A 94 -4.86 -9.98 -6.36
N ILE A 95 -5.21 -10.36 -5.12
CA ILE A 95 -5.01 -11.73 -4.62
C ILE A 95 -5.67 -12.77 -5.53
N ASN A 96 -6.91 -12.51 -5.96
CA ASN A 96 -7.64 -13.43 -6.83
C ASN A 96 -6.97 -13.56 -8.21
N LEU A 97 -6.49 -12.46 -8.78
CA LEU A 97 -5.79 -12.45 -10.06
C LEU A 97 -4.45 -13.19 -9.98
N ILE A 98 -3.65 -12.98 -8.92
CA ILE A 98 -2.40 -13.72 -8.73
C ILE A 98 -2.64 -15.21 -8.49
N LYS A 99 -3.69 -15.57 -7.73
CA LYS A 99 -4.07 -16.99 -7.57
C LYS A 99 -4.40 -17.65 -8.90
N GLN A 100 -5.20 -16.98 -9.73
CA GLN A 100 -5.69 -17.53 -11.00
C GLN A 100 -4.62 -17.55 -12.11
N ASN A 101 -3.81 -16.50 -12.23
CA ASN A 101 -2.96 -16.29 -13.41
C ASN A 101 -1.46 -16.49 -13.13
N VAL A 102 -1.07 -16.75 -11.87
CA VAL A 102 0.32 -17.04 -11.51
C VAL A 102 0.42 -18.37 -10.76
N ILE A 103 -0.31 -18.53 -9.66
CA ILE A 103 -0.19 -19.73 -8.81
C ILE A 103 -0.73 -20.97 -9.52
N GLU A 104 -1.96 -20.91 -10.04
CA GLU A 104 -2.59 -22.06 -10.70
C GLU A 104 -1.82 -22.54 -11.96
N PRO A 105 -1.33 -21.66 -12.86
CA PRO A 105 -0.46 -22.06 -13.97
C PRO A 105 0.83 -22.75 -13.51
N LEU A 106 1.54 -22.20 -12.52
CA LEU A 106 2.75 -22.81 -11.97
C LEU A 106 2.48 -24.18 -11.33
N GLU A 107 1.38 -24.34 -10.62
CA GLU A 107 0.96 -25.64 -10.05
C GLU A 107 0.63 -26.67 -11.12
N ARG A 108 -0.11 -26.26 -12.16
CA ARG A 108 -0.44 -27.10 -13.31
C ARG A 108 0.83 -27.51 -14.06
N PHE A 109 1.75 -26.58 -14.28
CA PHE A 109 3.06 -26.83 -14.89
C PHE A 109 3.84 -27.88 -14.08
N LYS A 110 4.05 -27.63 -12.78
CA LYS A 110 4.76 -28.55 -11.88
C LYS A 110 4.14 -29.96 -11.89
N SER A 111 2.83 -30.05 -11.72
CA SER A 111 2.10 -31.34 -11.68
C SER A 111 2.24 -32.11 -13.00
N GLY A 112 2.26 -31.41 -14.13
CA GLY A 112 2.51 -32.02 -15.45
C GLY A 112 3.92 -32.59 -15.57
N ARG A 113 4.92 -31.86 -15.08
CA ARG A 113 6.34 -32.24 -15.17
C ARG A 113 6.73 -33.34 -14.19
N GLU A 114 6.11 -33.41 -13.02
CA GLU A 114 6.28 -34.52 -12.07
C GLU A 114 5.89 -35.86 -12.70
N ARG A 115 4.76 -35.91 -13.43
CA ARG A 115 4.32 -37.11 -14.15
C ARG A 115 5.35 -37.53 -15.20
N THR A 116 5.87 -36.58 -15.97
CA THR A 116 6.93 -36.83 -16.96
C THR A 116 8.18 -37.42 -16.32
N LEU A 117 8.62 -36.89 -15.18
CA LEU A 117 9.77 -37.43 -14.45
C LEU A 117 9.55 -38.87 -13.97
N THR A 118 8.36 -39.19 -13.45
CA THR A 118 8.05 -40.57 -13.03
C THR A 118 8.11 -41.56 -14.19
N ARG A 119 7.61 -41.18 -15.36
CA ARG A 119 7.70 -42.00 -16.58
C ARG A 119 9.15 -42.22 -17.00
N ILE A 120 9.96 -41.15 -17.05
CA ILE A 120 11.38 -41.23 -17.43
C ILE A 120 12.15 -42.14 -16.47
N ARG A 121 11.91 -42.03 -15.16
CA ARG A 121 12.57 -42.88 -14.14
C ARG A 121 12.28 -44.36 -14.38
N GLU A 122 11.03 -44.71 -14.67
CA GLU A 122 10.63 -46.10 -14.88
C GLU A 122 11.17 -46.67 -16.20
N GLU A 123 11.06 -45.92 -17.31
CA GLU A 123 11.60 -46.32 -18.61
C GLU A 123 13.12 -46.55 -18.56
N LEU A 124 13.84 -45.66 -17.87
CA LEU A 124 15.28 -45.75 -17.73
C LEU A 124 15.69 -46.95 -16.85
N ARG A 125 14.99 -47.17 -15.73
CA ARG A 125 15.22 -48.32 -14.84
C ARG A 125 14.99 -49.63 -15.57
N SER A 126 13.84 -49.80 -16.24
CA SER A 126 13.50 -51.02 -16.98
C SER A 126 14.54 -51.30 -18.07
N SER A 127 14.86 -50.30 -18.89
CA SER A 127 15.77 -50.49 -20.02
C SER A 127 17.22 -50.80 -19.60
N ILE A 128 17.71 -50.19 -18.52
CA ILE A 128 19.03 -50.49 -17.96
C ILE A 128 19.06 -51.90 -17.37
N SER A 129 18.00 -52.30 -16.64
CA SER A 129 17.90 -53.62 -16.02
C SER A 129 17.83 -54.73 -17.07
N GLU A 130 16.94 -54.62 -18.06
CA GLU A 130 16.78 -55.57 -19.16
C GLU A 130 18.10 -55.80 -19.90
N HIS A 131 18.81 -54.72 -20.27
CA HIS A 131 20.10 -54.81 -20.93
C HIS A 131 21.15 -55.50 -20.05
N LYS A 132 21.23 -55.14 -18.75
CA LYS A 132 22.22 -55.69 -17.81
C LYS A 132 21.97 -57.18 -17.55
N GLU A 133 20.72 -57.57 -17.37
CA GLU A 133 20.32 -58.96 -17.15
C GLU A 133 20.63 -59.81 -18.38
N TYR A 134 20.24 -59.35 -19.58
CA TYR A 134 20.49 -60.10 -20.80
C TYR A 134 21.97 -60.16 -21.18
N TYR A 135 22.77 -59.14 -20.84
CA TYR A 135 24.22 -59.19 -20.99
C TYR A 135 24.84 -60.39 -20.25
N SER A 136 24.34 -60.71 -19.05
CA SER A 136 24.79 -61.88 -18.30
C SER A 136 24.45 -63.21 -19.01
N THR A 137 23.28 -63.27 -19.65
CA THR A 137 22.86 -64.41 -20.49
C THR A 137 23.79 -64.58 -21.69
N VAL A 138 24.17 -63.50 -22.37
CA VAL A 138 25.13 -63.54 -23.48
C VAL A 138 26.51 -64.01 -23.02
N GLN A 139 26.97 -63.62 -21.83
CA GLN A 139 28.23 -64.14 -21.26
C GLN A 139 28.18 -65.66 -21.03
N ARG A 140 27.03 -66.20 -20.60
CA ARG A 140 26.83 -67.64 -20.45
C ARG A 140 26.78 -68.36 -21.80
N LEU A 141 26.09 -67.79 -22.80
CA LEU A 141 26.05 -68.32 -24.17
C LEU A 141 27.45 -68.37 -24.78
N LYS A 142 28.25 -67.30 -24.60
CA LYS A 142 29.64 -67.23 -25.05
C LYS A 142 30.48 -68.35 -24.41
N LYS A 143 30.43 -68.51 -23.09
CA LYS A 143 31.15 -69.59 -22.40
C LYS A 143 30.76 -70.98 -22.90
N ASN A 144 29.47 -71.19 -23.18
CA ASN A 144 29.00 -72.47 -23.72
C ASN A 144 29.48 -72.71 -25.16
N TYR A 145 29.45 -71.67 -26.01
CA TYR A 145 30.01 -71.71 -27.35
C TYR A 145 31.51 -72.01 -27.34
N ASP A 146 32.29 -71.29 -26.52
CA ASP A 146 33.74 -71.49 -26.37
C ASP A 146 34.03 -72.95 -25.96
N ARG A 147 33.29 -73.48 -24.96
CA ARG A 147 33.39 -74.88 -24.54
C ARG A 147 33.06 -75.88 -25.66
N LYS A 148 32.01 -75.63 -26.45
CA LYS A 148 31.63 -76.51 -27.55
C LYS A 148 32.65 -76.48 -28.69
N CYS A 149 33.27 -75.34 -28.94
CA CYS A 149 34.41 -75.22 -29.85
C CYS A 149 35.63 -76.01 -29.35
N GLU A 150 35.92 -75.97 -28.05
CA GLU A 150 36.97 -76.80 -27.44
C GLU A 150 36.68 -78.30 -27.59
N GLU A 151 35.43 -78.74 -27.37
CA GLU A 151 35.01 -80.14 -27.56
C GLU A 151 35.19 -80.60 -29.01
N VAL A 152 34.87 -79.75 -30.00
CA VAL A 152 35.12 -80.01 -31.43
C VAL A 152 36.62 -80.13 -31.72
N ALA A 153 37.43 -79.21 -31.21
CA ALA A 153 38.89 -79.23 -31.40
C ALA A 153 39.53 -80.48 -30.78
N GLN A 154 39.09 -80.88 -29.59
CA GLN A 154 39.53 -82.11 -28.93
C GLN A 154 39.13 -83.35 -29.72
N PHE A 155 37.91 -83.39 -30.29
CA PHE A 155 37.46 -84.50 -31.12
C PHE A 155 38.26 -84.60 -32.43
N HIS A 156 38.56 -83.48 -33.09
CA HIS A 156 39.41 -83.45 -34.27
C HIS A 156 40.83 -83.97 -33.95
N ALA A 157 41.45 -83.47 -32.89
CA ALA A 157 42.78 -83.93 -32.45
C ALA A 157 42.79 -85.43 -32.09
N MET A 158 41.72 -85.94 -31.47
CA MET A 158 41.58 -87.36 -31.13
C MET A 158 41.35 -88.23 -32.37
N SER A 159 40.60 -87.73 -33.37
CA SER A 159 40.38 -88.44 -34.65
C SER A 159 41.67 -88.50 -35.48
N GLU A 160 42.42 -87.40 -35.58
CA GLU A 160 43.74 -87.37 -36.21
C GLU A 160 44.72 -88.33 -35.51
N ALA A 161 44.72 -88.37 -34.18
CA ALA A 161 45.57 -89.30 -33.42
C ALA A 161 45.19 -90.78 -33.64
N VAL A 162 43.89 -91.08 -33.82
CA VAL A 162 43.42 -92.43 -34.15
C VAL A 162 43.79 -92.80 -35.59
N GLU A 163 43.65 -91.90 -36.56
CA GLU A 163 44.10 -92.15 -37.94
C GLU A 163 45.61 -92.38 -38.02
N VAL A 164 46.41 -91.60 -37.28
CA VAL A 164 47.87 -91.80 -37.18
C VAL A 164 48.20 -93.15 -36.54
N ARG A 165 47.50 -93.54 -35.47
CA ARG A 165 47.66 -94.86 -34.83
C ARG A 165 47.30 -95.99 -35.78
N ASP A 166 46.18 -95.89 -36.49
CA ASP A 166 45.71 -96.93 -37.40
C ASP A 166 46.64 -97.05 -38.61
N LYS A 167 47.19 -95.94 -39.13
CA LYS A 167 48.29 -95.97 -40.13
C LYS A 167 49.55 -96.67 -39.61
N LEU A 168 49.98 -96.39 -38.38
CA LEU A 168 51.13 -97.06 -37.76
C LEU A 168 50.89 -98.56 -37.53
N LEU A 169 49.66 -98.97 -37.21
CA LEU A 169 49.26 -100.37 -37.06
C LEU A 169 49.17 -101.08 -38.43
N GLU A 170 48.71 -100.40 -39.48
CA GLU A 170 48.71 -100.88 -40.87
C GLU A 170 50.16 -101.07 -41.37
N GLU A 171 51.05 -100.12 -41.07
CA GLU A 171 52.50 -100.22 -41.34
C GLU A 171 53.15 -101.39 -40.59
N GLN A 172 52.80 -101.63 -39.31
CA GLN A 172 53.28 -102.81 -38.58
C GLN A 172 52.70 -104.13 -39.12
N ARG A 173 51.45 -104.13 -39.60
CA ARG A 173 50.81 -105.31 -40.20
C ARG A 173 51.41 -105.65 -41.56
N ASN A 174 51.73 -104.63 -42.37
CA ASN A 174 52.46 -104.80 -43.63
C ASN A 174 53.92 -105.23 -43.37
N ALA A 175 54.59 -104.69 -42.34
CA ALA A 175 55.93 -105.14 -41.95
C ALA A 175 55.98 -106.60 -41.44
N HIS A 176 54.86 -107.14 -40.94
CA HIS A 176 54.75 -108.56 -40.56
C HIS A 176 54.35 -109.50 -41.73
N SER A 177 53.93 -108.94 -42.87
CA SER A 177 53.59 -109.68 -44.10
C SER A 177 54.79 -109.87 -45.05
N ASP A 178 55.86 -109.11 -44.87
CA ASP A 178 56.98 -109.05 -45.83
C ASP A 178 58.21 -109.92 -45.46
N TRP A 179 58.09 -110.84 -44.50
CA TRP A 179 59.17 -111.81 -44.19
C TRP A 179 59.16 -113.09 -45.06
N GLU A 180 58.17 -113.26 -45.95
CA GLU A 180 58.15 -114.34 -46.93
C GLU A 180 58.29 -113.77 -48.37
N HIS A 181 59.52 -113.41 -48.73
CA HIS A 181 60.19 -113.74 -50.01
C HIS A 181 61.26 -112.72 -50.39
N VAL A 182 62.52 -113.11 -50.18
CA VAL A 182 63.72 -112.46 -50.71
C VAL A 182 64.12 -113.14 -52.01
N SER A 183 64.26 -112.40 -53.14
CA SER A 183 65.32 -112.65 -54.13
C SER A 183 65.54 -111.49 -55.12
N THR A 184 66.68 -110.81 -54.93
CA THR A 184 67.70 -110.34 -55.90
C THR A 184 67.38 -109.45 -57.14
N LYS A 185 67.95 -108.23 -57.05
CA LYS A 185 68.84 -107.50 -58.02
C LYS A 185 68.26 -106.40 -58.97
N PRO A 186 69.09 -105.40 -59.38
CA PRO A 186 68.76 -103.96 -59.30
C PRO A 186 68.80 -103.19 -60.65
N GLN A 187 68.26 -101.95 -60.71
CA GLN A 187 68.73 -100.92 -61.65
C GLN A 187 68.31 -99.48 -61.31
N GLN A 188 69.14 -98.54 -61.79
CA GLN A 188 69.28 -97.11 -61.48
C GLN A 188 68.35 -96.17 -62.28
N GLN A 189 68.47 -94.84 -61.98
CA GLN A 189 68.44 -93.68 -62.91
C GLN A 189 67.12 -92.86 -62.89
N GLN A 190 67.04 -91.51 -62.88
CA GLN A 190 67.96 -90.36 -62.82
C GLN A 190 67.17 -89.10 -62.39
N GLN A 191 67.87 -88.11 -61.83
CA GLN A 191 67.40 -86.73 -61.62
C GLN A 191 67.66 -85.86 -62.87
N ALA A 192 66.81 -84.85 -63.09
CA ALA A 192 67.16 -83.65 -63.85
C ALA A 192 66.43 -82.43 -63.26
N LEU A 193 67.16 -81.32 -63.18
CA LEU A 193 66.81 -80.00 -62.68
C LEU A 193 67.09 -79.02 -63.83
N ASP A 194 66.21 -78.07 -64.12
CA ASP A 194 66.53 -76.93 -64.99
C ASP A 194 65.70 -75.68 -64.66
N THR A 195 66.39 -74.54 -64.73
CA THR A 195 65.98 -73.13 -64.86
C THR A 195 66.85 -72.56 -66.01
N PRO A 196 66.86 -71.27 -66.47
CA PRO A 196 66.06 -70.05 -66.24
C PRO A 196 65.84 -69.16 -67.52
N VAL A 197 65.65 -67.83 -67.31
CA VAL A 197 65.80 -66.63 -68.21
C VAL A 197 64.50 -66.16 -68.91
N GLY A 198 64.11 -64.87 -69.03
CA GLY A 198 64.70 -63.56 -68.74
C GLY A 198 64.52 -62.56 -69.91
N GLY A 199 64.03 -61.34 -69.65
CA GLY A 199 63.99 -60.17 -70.56
C GLY A 199 62.59 -59.77 -71.08
N SER A 200 62.23 -58.52 -71.43
CA SER A 200 62.88 -57.19 -71.39
C SER A 200 61.87 -56.15 -72.00
N VAL A 201 62.19 -54.83 -71.99
CA VAL A 201 61.74 -53.75 -72.93
C VAL A 201 60.38 -53.04 -72.62
N SER A 202 60.12 -51.72 -72.71
CA SER A 202 60.78 -50.49 -73.21
C SER A 202 60.06 -49.18 -72.76
N ASN A 203 60.84 -48.10 -72.69
CA ASN A 203 60.51 -46.64 -72.73
C ASN A 203 60.29 -46.14 -74.20
N PRO A 204 59.96 -44.86 -74.57
CA PRO A 204 60.60 -43.61 -74.06
C PRO A 204 59.80 -42.27 -74.13
N ALA A 205 60.47 -41.19 -73.69
CA ALA A 205 60.15 -39.75 -73.79
C ALA A 205 60.21 -39.24 -75.26
N THR A 206 59.76 -38.05 -75.69
CA THR A 206 60.02 -36.66 -75.25
C THR A 206 59.29 -35.71 -76.24
N THR A 207 58.89 -34.49 -75.85
CA THR A 207 59.10 -33.20 -76.59
C THR A 207 58.19 -32.06 -76.09
N SER A 208 58.79 -30.88 -75.90
CA SER A 208 58.15 -29.54 -75.83
C SER A 208 58.53 -28.77 -77.12
N PRO A 209 57.84 -27.69 -77.57
CA PRO A 209 57.99 -26.35 -76.96
C PRO A 209 56.80 -25.35 -77.12
N GLY A 210 56.82 -24.26 -76.32
CA GLY A 210 56.51 -22.88 -76.79
C GLY A 210 55.08 -22.28 -76.67
N ARG A 211 54.85 -21.46 -75.62
CA ARG A 211 54.23 -20.09 -75.47
C ARG A 211 53.30 -19.47 -76.56
N PRO A 212 52.54 -18.35 -76.30
CA PRO A 212 52.16 -17.70 -75.02
C PRO A 212 50.69 -17.13 -74.93
N SER A 213 50.33 -16.65 -73.72
CA SER A 213 49.34 -15.57 -73.36
C SER A 213 47.86 -15.77 -73.73
N SER A 214 46.84 -15.50 -72.91
CA SER A 214 46.62 -14.44 -71.92
C SER A 214 45.45 -14.78 -70.98
N ASP A 215 45.46 -14.13 -69.81
CA ASP A 215 44.38 -13.92 -68.84
C ASP A 215 42.93 -14.18 -69.33
N ASN A 216 42.17 -14.95 -68.56
CA ASN A 216 41.14 -14.33 -67.71
C ASN A 216 40.64 -15.29 -66.63
N SER A 217 40.60 -14.79 -65.41
CA SER A 217 40.13 -15.48 -64.22
C SER A 217 38.60 -15.38 -64.12
N GLN A 218 37.96 -16.54 -64.01
CA GLN A 218 36.59 -16.70 -63.53
C GLN A 218 36.50 -18.00 -62.74
N PRO A 219 35.76 -17.99 -61.63
CA PRO A 219 34.82 -19.06 -61.35
C PRO A 219 33.38 -18.52 -61.33
N PRO A 220 32.39 -19.42 -61.50
CA PRO A 220 31.12 -19.04 -62.09
C PRO A 220 30.04 -18.67 -61.06
N ARG A 221 29.13 -17.81 -61.52
CA ARG A 221 27.70 -17.65 -61.14
C ARG A 221 27.01 -19.02 -61.20
N GLN A 222 25.97 -19.41 -60.48
CA GLN A 222 24.79 -18.85 -59.76
C GLN A 222 24.13 -20.12 -59.14
N SER A 223 23.27 -20.19 -58.12
CA SER A 223 22.44 -19.24 -57.39
C SER A 223 21.79 -19.97 -56.17
N VAL A 224 21.32 -19.16 -55.21
CA VAL A 224 20.29 -19.38 -54.16
C VAL A 224 20.68 -20.15 -52.87
N ILE A 225 20.53 -19.45 -51.75
CA ILE A 225 20.77 -19.79 -50.33
C ILE A 225 19.36 -19.95 -49.69
N ILE A 226 18.99 -20.80 -48.70
CA ILE A 226 19.49 -21.09 -47.35
C ILE A 226 18.82 -22.38 -46.82
N SER A 227 19.55 -23.12 -45.95
CA SER A 227 19.14 -24.24 -45.07
C SER A 227 18.81 -25.58 -45.74
N GLY A 228 19.37 -26.72 -45.34
CA GLY A 228 20.05 -27.07 -44.10
C GLY A 228 19.50 -28.40 -43.61
N ALA A 229 19.85 -29.50 -44.30
CA ALA A 229 19.47 -30.85 -43.91
C ALA A 229 20.59 -31.85 -44.24
N THR A 230 20.88 -32.67 -43.24
CA THR A 230 21.91 -33.69 -43.13
C THR A 230 21.60 -34.93 -43.97
N SER A 231 22.53 -35.34 -44.83
CA SER A 231 22.79 -36.76 -45.11
C SER A 231 24.02 -36.85 -46.01
N SER A 232 25.07 -37.54 -45.56
CA SER A 232 25.88 -38.27 -46.52
C SER A 232 26.53 -39.48 -45.88
N ALA A 233 26.31 -40.59 -46.56
CA ALA A 233 26.96 -41.86 -46.39
C ALA A 233 28.45 -41.76 -46.75
N LEU A 234 29.27 -42.54 -46.04
CA LEU A 234 30.54 -43.02 -46.58
C LEU A 234 30.49 -44.54 -46.59
N ARG A 235 30.60 -45.08 -47.81
CA ARG A 235 31.05 -46.44 -48.09
C ARG A 235 32.50 -46.52 -47.67
N ASP A 236 32.82 -47.47 -46.80
CA ASP A 236 34.19 -47.95 -46.64
C ASP A 236 34.31 -49.41 -47.06
N THR A 237 35.30 -49.57 -47.92
CA THR A 237 35.91 -50.75 -48.51
C THR A 237 36.27 -51.80 -47.46
N ILE A 238 35.93 -53.06 -47.76
CA ILE A 238 36.32 -54.25 -47.01
C ILE A 238 37.83 -54.46 -47.17
N THR A 239 38.59 -54.18 -46.13
CA THR A 239 39.88 -54.80 -45.83
C THR A 239 39.66 -55.80 -44.67
N PRO A 240 40.18 -57.04 -44.73
CA PRO A 240 40.02 -57.99 -43.63
C PRO A 240 40.96 -57.65 -42.46
N PRO A 241 40.49 -57.65 -41.20
CA PRO A 241 41.35 -57.47 -40.03
C PRO A 241 42.04 -58.79 -39.60
N PRO A 242 43.09 -58.71 -38.76
CA PRO A 242 44.14 -59.72 -38.67
C PRO A 242 43.76 -60.94 -37.83
N ALA A 243 44.54 -62.00 -38.05
CA ALA A 243 44.42 -63.32 -37.46
C ALA A 243 44.32 -63.35 -35.91
N ASN A 244 43.51 -64.29 -35.43
CA ASN A 244 43.16 -64.57 -34.04
C ASN A 244 44.35 -64.89 -33.12
N PRO A 245 44.32 -64.48 -31.83
CA PRO A 245 45.30 -64.84 -30.79
C PRO A 245 45.05 -66.24 -30.18
N ILE A 246 44.67 -67.23 -30.99
CA ILE A 246 44.34 -68.60 -30.52
C ILE A 246 45.55 -69.56 -30.56
N GLN A 247 46.66 -69.17 -31.19
CA GLN A 247 47.82 -70.08 -31.33
C GLN A 247 48.70 -70.22 -30.09
N ALA A 248 48.52 -69.42 -29.03
CA ALA A 248 49.46 -69.41 -27.90
C ALA A 248 49.09 -70.35 -26.72
N LYS A 249 47.93 -71.01 -26.72
CA LYS A 249 47.52 -71.92 -25.62
C LYS A 249 47.24 -73.37 -26.03
N GLY A 250 47.28 -73.68 -27.34
CA GLY A 250 47.02 -75.04 -27.84
C GLY A 250 48.18 -76.02 -27.67
N THR A 251 49.41 -75.52 -27.50
CA THR A 251 50.63 -76.34 -27.45
C THR A 251 50.76 -77.13 -26.14
N ASP A 252 50.35 -76.55 -25.00
CA ASP A 252 50.48 -77.21 -23.69
C ASP A 252 49.41 -78.31 -23.47
N VAL A 253 48.23 -78.15 -24.08
CA VAL A 253 47.14 -79.14 -24.00
C VAL A 253 47.45 -80.37 -24.85
N LEU A 254 48.06 -80.18 -26.04
CA LEU A 254 48.49 -81.27 -26.91
C LEU A 254 49.58 -82.15 -26.27
N HIS A 255 50.48 -81.55 -25.49
CA HIS A 255 51.54 -82.30 -24.80
C HIS A 255 51.00 -83.08 -23.59
N ALA A 256 50.04 -82.50 -22.84
CA ALA A 256 49.37 -83.17 -21.72
C ALA A 256 48.46 -84.33 -22.16
N LEU A 257 47.80 -84.22 -23.33
CA LEU A 257 46.96 -85.29 -23.87
C LEU A 257 47.75 -86.50 -24.38
N ARG A 258 48.94 -86.28 -24.98
CA ARG A 258 49.86 -87.39 -25.38
C ARG A 258 50.31 -88.24 -24.20
N ALA A 259 50.40 -87.67 -22.99
CA ALA A 259 50.76 -88.42 -21.79
C ALA A 259 49.60 -89.28 -21.27
N ASN A 260 48.35 -88.84 -21.43
CA ASN A 260 47.16 -89.57 -20.96
C ASN A 260 46.76 -90.74 -21.88
N THR A 261 47.03 -90.63 -23.19
CA THR A 261 46.78 -91.70 -24.17
C THR A 261 47.68 -92.93 -23.97
N ASN A 262 48.92 -92.75 -23.52
CA ASN A 262 49.83 -93.87 -23.22
C ASN A 262 49.34 -94.73 -22.04
N ASN A 263 48.68 -94.13 -21.05
CA ASN A 263 48.10 -94.85 -19.90
C ASN A 263 46.84 -95.66 -20.25
N LEU A 264 46.10 -95.26 -21.30
CA LEU A 264 44.91 -95.98 -21.76
C LEU A 264 45.28 -97.20 -22.61
N ILE A 265 46.35 -97.10 -23.42
CA ILE A 265 46.91 -98.20 -24.22
C ILE A 265 47.40 -99.34 -23.31
N HIS A 266 47.99 -99.01 -22.15
CA HIS A 266 48.43 -100.03 -21.19
C HIS A 266 47.27 -100.79 -20.52
N ARG A 267 46.07 -100.20 -20.38
CA ARG A 267 44.89 -100.86 -19.79
C ARG A 267 44.14 -101.74 -20.77
N LEU A 268 44.20 -101.44 -22.07
CA LEU A 268 43.52 -102.24 -23.11
C LEU A 268 44.32 -103.49 -23.50
N ASN A 269 45.65 -103.46 -23.36
CA ASN A 269 46.50 -104.64 -23.58
C ASN A 269 46.38 -105.72 -22.49
N SER A 270 45.74 -105.44 -21.35
CA SER A 270 45.56 -106.39 -20.25
C SER A 270 44.31 -107.29 -20.37
N ARG A 271 43.53 -107.16 -21.45
CA ARG A 271 42.29 -107.92 -21.68
C ARG A 271 42.32 -108.61 -23.04
N LYS A 272 43.11 -109.67 -23.17
CA LYS A 272 43.02 -110.54 -24.35
C LYS A 272 43.42 -111.97 -23.99
N ASP A 273 42.43 -112.83 -23.78
CA ASP A 273 42.59 -114.28 -23.91
C ASP A 273 41.31 -114.95 -24.47
N ASN A 274 41.51 -115.64 -25.60
CA ASN A 274 40.83 -116.82 -26.16
C ASN A 274 39.35 -116.83 -26.62
N LYS A 275 39.11 -116.81 -27.95
CA LYS A 275 38.89 -117.96 -28.90
C LYS A 275 38.10 -117.53 -30.17
N PRO A 276 38.22 -118.23 -31.33
CA PRO A 276 37.82 -117.70 -32.63
C PRO A 276 36.44 -118.19 -33.13
N GLY A 277 35.73 -117.33 -33.87
CA GLY A 277 34.48 -117.64 -34.58
C GLY A 277 34.20 -116.63 -35.70
N THR A 278 34.42 -117.05 -36.94
CA THR A 278 34.59 -116.22 -38.15
C THR A 278 33.28 -115.87 -38.87
N GLN A 279 32.38 -115.15 -38.20
CA GLN A 279 31.26 -114.46 -38.87
C GLN A 279 30.81 -113.16 -38.18
N ALA A 280 31.36 -112.84 -37.00
CA ALA A 280 31.08 -111.61 -36.27
C ALA A 280 31.91 -110.40 -36.75
N ALA A 281 32.98 -110.60 -37.53
CA ALA A 281 33.97 -109.57 -37.82
C ALA A 281 33.50 -108.46 -38.79
N MET A 282 32.60 -108.73 -39.73
CA MET A 282 32.06 -107.69 -40.62
C MET A 282 31.00 -106.80 -39.94
N ASN A 283 30.20 -107.34 -39.02
CA ASN A 283 29.29 -106.54 -38.20
C ASN A 283 30.04 -105.73 -37.13
N HIS A 284 31.22 -106.19 -36.68
CA HIS A 284 31.99 -105.53 -35.63
C HIS A 284 32.72 -104.25 -36.11
N ILE A 285 33.09 -104.18 -37.39
CA ILE A 285 33.70 -102.98 -38.00
C ILE A 285 32.64 -101.88 -38.20
N ASP A 286 31.43 -102.26 -38.63
CA ASP A 286 30.29 -101.34 -38.75
C ASP A 286 29.82 -100.83 -37.37
N ASP A 287 29.93 -101.65 -36.31
CA ASP A 287 29.67 -101.28 -34.90
C ASP A 287 30.78 -100.44 -34.23
N LEU A 288 31.99 -100.37 -34.80
CA LEU A 288 33.12 -99.56 -34.29
C LEU A 288 33.27 -98.20 -35.03
N ILE A 289 32.91 -98.14 -36.31
CA ILE A 289 33.02 -96.94 -37.15
C ILE A 289 31.76 -96.05 -37.01
N ARG A 290 30.55 -96.62 -36.94
CA ARG A 290 29.31 -95.85 -36.75
C ARG A 290 29.33 -94.96 -35.50
N PRO A 291 29.72 -95.43 -34.30
CA PRO A 291 29.68 -94.60 -33.10
C PRO A 291 30.64 -93.41 -33.16
N THR A 292 31.78 -93.54 -33.84
CA THR A 292 32.82 -92.49 -33.90
C THR A 292 32.45 -91.40 -34.92
N ALA A 293 31.96 -91.79 -36.11
CA ALA A 293 31.46 -90.84 -37.11
C ALA A 293 30.16 -90.13 -36.64
N LEU A 294 29.23 -90.86 -36.01
CA LEU A 294 28.01 -90.28 -35.43
C LEU A 294 28.33 -89.31 -34.29
N ARG A 295 29.36 -89.61 -33.49
CA ARG A 295 29.83 -88.70 -32.43
C ARG A 295 30.47 -87.43 -33.00
N GLY A 296 31.22 -87.51 -34.09
CA GLY A 296 31.77 -86.34 -34.78
C GLY A 296 30.69 -85.41 -35.34
N VAL A 297 29.69 -85.97 -36.02
CA VAL A 297 28.53 -85.21 -36.52
C VAL A 297 27.75 -84.56 -35.37
N LYS A 298 27.60 -85.27 -34.24
CA LYS A 298 26.92 -84.75 -33.05
C LYS A 298 27.66 -83.58 -32.41
N VAL A 299 28.96 -83.71 -32.14
CA VAL A 299 29.77 -82.66 -31.50
C VAL A 299 29.85 -81.41 -32.40
N LYS A 300 29.97 -81.59 -33.72
CA LYS A 300 29.91 -80.49 -34.70
C LYS A 300 28.53 -79.82 -34.71
N ARG A 301 27.43 -80.60 -34.75
CA ARG A 301 26.06 -80.06 -34.73
C ARG A 301 25.77 -79.27 -33.45
N GLU A 302 26.20 -79.77 -32.29
CA GLU A 302 26.05 -79.10 -31.00
C GLU A 302 26.86 -77.78 -30.93
N ALA A 303 28.04 -77.73 -31.55
CA ALA A 303 28.82 -76.49 -31.65
C ALA A 303 28.18 -75.47 -32.62
N GLU A 304 27.66 -75.92 -33.76
CA GLU A 304 26.91 -75.06 -34.69
C GLU A 304 25.60 -74.54 -34.05
N GLU A 305 24.96 -75.34 -33.21
CA GLU A 305 23.79 -74.90 -32.43
C GLU A 305 24.16 -73.84 -31.39
N ALA A 306 25.25 -74.06 -30.65
CA ALA A 306 25.77 -73.06 -29.72
C ALA A 306 26.20 -71.75 -30.41
N ASP A 307 26.77 -71.81 -31.62
CA ASP A 307 27.08 -70.62 -32.44
C ASP A 307 25.80 -69.87 -32.83
N ARG A 308 24.77 -70.58 -33.32
CA ARG A 308 23.49 -69.97 -33.67
C ARG A 308 22.84 -69.28 -32.47
N ASP A 309 22.84 -69.92 -31.31
CA ASP A 309 22.27 -69.35 -30.08
C ASP A 309 23.09 -68.15 -29.58
N TYR A 310 24.41 -68.22 -29.66
CA TYR A 310 25.26 -67.08 -29.31
C TYR A 310 25.05 -65.88 -30.27
N ARG A 311 24.97 -66.10 -31.59
CA ARG A 311 24.66 -65.04 -32.56
C ARG A 311 23.30 -64.40 -32.33
N LYS A 312 22.25 -65.20 -32.08
CA LYS A 312 20.92 -64.70 -31.69
C LYS A 312 21.00 -63.90 -30.37
N GLY A 313 21.79 -64.39 -29.42
CA GLY A 313 22.15 -63.70 -28.18
C GLY A 313 22.71 -62.31 -28.45
N ILE A 314 23.77 -62.21 -29.25
CA ILE A 314 24.41 -60.93 -29.60
C ILE A 314 23.44 -59.98 -30.31
N PHE A 315 22.65 -60.46 -31.27
CA PHE A 315 21.67 -59.63 -31.97
C PHE A 315 20.61 -59.04 -31.03
N HIS A 316 20.07 -59.84 -30.11
CA HIS A 316 19.10 -59.36 -29.12
C HIS A 316 19.74 -58.36 -28.15
N LEU A 317 20.98 -58.61 -27.71
CA LEU A 317 21.70 -57.68 -26.84
C LEU A 317 21.95 -56.33 -27.54
N GLU A 318 22.30 -56.34 -28.83
CA GLU A 318 22.45 -55.11 -29.62
C GLU A 318 21.11 -54.36 -29.77
N THR A 319 20.01 -55.09 -29.94
CA THR A 319 18.65 -54.52 -29.95
C THR A 319 18.33 -53.82 -28.62
N LEU A 320 18.63 -54.48 -27.49
CA LEU A 320 18.46 -53.89 -26.16
C LEU A 320 19.40 -52.69 -25.94
N ARG A 321 20.62 -52.72 -26.47
CA ARG A 321 21.58 -51.61 -26.40
C ARG A 321 21.04 -50.38 -27.13
N LEU A 322 20.54 -50.56 -28.34
CA LEU A 322 19.92 -49.50 -29.14
C LEU A 322 18.67 -48.93 -28.45
N ARG A 323 17.81 -49.79 -27.87
CA ARG A 323 16.65 -49.36 -27.08
C ARG A 323 17.08 -48.51 -25.87
N LYS A 324 18.09 -48.96 -25.12
CA LYS A 324 18.63 -48.22 -23.97
C LYS A 324 19.21 -46.87 -24.38
N GLU A 325 19.97 -46.82 -25.46
CA GLU A 325 20.51 -45.57 -25.99
C GLU A 325 19.38 -44.59 -26.39
N GLN A 326 18.31 -45.09 -27.01
CA GLN A 326 17.15 -44.28 -27.37
C GLN A 326 16.42 -43.71 -26.15
N VAL A 327 16.23 -44.51 -25.09
CA VAL A 327 15.64 -44.05 -23.83
C VAL A 327 16.49 -42.96 -23.17
N ILE A 328 17.82 -43.11 -23.16
CA ILE A 328 18.75 -42.09 -22.63
C ILE A 328 18.66 -40.78 -23.42
N ARG A 329 18.65 -40.85 -24.77
CA ARG A 329 18.46 -39.65 -25.60
C ARG A 329 17.08 -39.02 -25.40
N GLY A 330 16.04 -39.81 -25.16
CA GLY A 330 14.71 -39.33 -24.79
C GLY A 330 14.71 -38.57 -23.47
N ALA A 331 15.33 -39.13 -22.43
CA ALA A 331 15.46 -38.48 -21.11
C ALA A 331 16.23 -37.16 -21.18
N ARG A 332 17.32 -37.12 -21.97
CA ARG A 332 18.07 -35.88 -22.22
C ARG A 332 17.20 -34.80 -22.87
N ARG A 333 16.50 -35.13 -23.96
CA ARG A 333 15.60 -34.18 -24.65
C ARG A 333 14.50 -33.67 -23.73
N ALA A 334 13.88 -34.54 -22.94
CA ALA A 334 12.87 -34.12 -21.97
C ALA A 334 13.43 -33.18 -20.89
N THR A 335 14.70 -33.33 -20.52
CA THR A 335 15.38 -32.40 -19.60
C THR A 335 15.67 -31.06 -20.27
N GLU A 336 16.11 -31.06 -21.53
CA GLU A 336 16.30 -29.84 -22.34
C GLU A 336 14.97 -29.07 -22.52
N GLU A 337 13.87 -29.80 -22.81
CA GLU A 337 12.52 -29.23 -22.88
C GLU A 337 12.09 -28.62 -21.54
N MET A 338 12.31 -29.34 -20.42
CA MET A 338 11.98 -28.83 -19.08
C MET A 338 12.69 -27.52 -18.76
N VAL A 339 13.98 -27.38 -19.11
CA VAL A 339 14.75 -26.13 -18.91
C VAL A 339 14.15 -24.97 -19.71
N TYR A 340 13.74 -25.22 -20.94
CA TYR A 340 13.11 -24.20 -21.78
C TYR A 340 11.75 -23.80 -21.22
N GLU A 341 10.92 -24.76 -20.86
CA GLU A 341 9.54 -24.49 -20.45
C GLU A 341 9.45 -23.89 -19.04
N ILE A 342 10.30 -24.30 -18.08
CA ILE A 342 10.32 -23.63 -16.76
C ILE A 342 10.69 -22.15 -16.90
N SER A 343 11.64 -21.83 -17.78
CA SER A 343 12.04 -20.45 -18.05
C SER A 343 10.91 -19.66 -18.73
N GLY A 344 10.18 -20.30 -19.64
CA GLY A 344 9.01 -19.72 -20.30
C GLY A 344 7.87 -19.42 -19.33
N GLU A 345 7.48 -20.43 -18.54
CA GLU A 345 6.41 -20.32 -17.54
C GLU A 345 6.77 -19.28 -16.46
N ALA A 346 8.01 -19.29 -15.98
CA ALA A 346 8.50 -18.30 -15.03
C ALA A 346 8.43 -16.88 -15.62
N LYS A 347 8.86 -16.68 -16.87
CA LYS A 347 8.79 -15.38 -17.53
C LYS A 347 7.35 -14.86 -17.62
N GLU A 348 6.41 -15.70 -18.04
CA GLU A 348 5.00 -15.32 -18.16
C GLU A 348 4.39 -14.98 -16.79
N SER A 349 4.55 -15.89 -15.82
CA SER A 349 4.07 -15.73 -14.44
C SER A 349 4.64 -14.49 -13.75
N PHE A 350 5.96 -14.25 -13.86
CA PHE A 350 6.61 -13.12 -13.20
C PHE A 350 6.25 -11.79 -13.87
N SER A 351 6.09 -11.78 -15.20
CA SER A 351 5.63 -10.59 -15.91
C SER A 351 4.21 -10.22 -15.51
N TYR A 352 3.30 -11.20 -15.47
CA TYR A 352 1.92 -10.99 -15.03
C TYR A 352 1.85 -10.45 -13.60
N TYR A 353 2.60 -11.05 -12.66
CA TYR A 353 2.69 -10.57 -11.28
C TYR A 353 3.15 -9.10 -11.22
N ASN A 354 4.19 -8.75 -11.98
CA ASN A 354 4.74 -7.40 -11.97
C ASN A 354 3.76 -6.36 -12.57
N ASP A 355 3.09 -6.72 -13.66
CA ASP A 355 2.08 -5.87 -14.29
C ASP A 355 0.87 -5.63 -13.38
N GLU A 356 0.34 -6.69 -12.76
CA GLU A 356 -0.77 -6.54 -11.81
C GLU A 356 -0.38 -5.74 -10.56
N THR A 357 0.85 -5.93 -10.06
CA THR A 357 1.38 -5.12 -8.94
C THR A 357 1.47 -3.63 -9.33
N ARG A 358 1.87 -3.31 -10.56
CA ARG A 358 1.88 -1.95 -11.08
C ARG A 358 0.48 -1.37 -11.20
N ILE A 359 -0.49 -2.14 -11.70
CA ILE A 359 -1.90 -1.71 -11.80
C ILE A 359 -2.44 -1.40 -10.41
N GLN A 360 -2.21 -2.29 -9.43
CA GLN A 360 -2.57 -2.08 -8.03
C GLN A 360 -2.00 -0.78 -7.46
N ALA A 361 -0.71 -0.51 -7.71
CA ALA A 361 -0.05 0.71 -7.26
C ALA A 361 -0.67 1.98 -7.87
N VAL A 362 -1.00 1.96 -9.17
CA VAL A 362 -1.68 3.09 -9.83
C VAL A 362 -3.07 3.33 -9.25
N SER A 363 -3.85 2.28 -8.99
CA SER A 363 -5.15 2.40 -8.33
C SER A 363 -5.01 2.99 -6.92
N TRP A 364 -3.96 2.60 -6.18
CA TRP A 364 -3.69 3.15 -4.86
C TRP A 364 -3.33 4.63 -4.89
N ILE A 365 -2.51 5.06 -5.87
CA ILE A 365 -2.19 6.48 -6.09
C ILE A 365 -3.47 7.28 -6.36
N SER A 366 -4.35 6.77 -7.23
CA SER A 366 -5.62 7.43 -7.55
C SER A 366 -6.52 7.64 -6.32
N ILE A 367 -6.58 6.66 -5.42
CA ILE A 367 -7.34 6.79 -4.16
C ILE A 367 -6.71 7.85 -3.25
N CYS A 368 -5.38 7.88 -3.15
CA CYS A 368 -4.67 8.89 -2.36
C CYS A 368 -4.89 10.31 -2.90
N ASP A 369 -4.85 10.49 -4.22
CA ASP A 369 -5.09 11.79 -4.86
C ASP A 369 -6.54 12.27 -4.63
N HIS A 370 -7.50 11.35 -4.72
CA HIS A 370 -8.90 11.64 -4.42
C HIS A 370 -9.08 12.07 -2.95
N ALA A 371 -8.48 11.35 -2.01
CA ALA A 371 -8.49 11.70 -0.60
C ALA A 371 -7.89 13.09 -0.34
N GLN A 372 -6.77 13.41 -1.00
CA GLN A 372 -6.14 14.72 -0.87
C GLN A 372 -7.09 15.84 -1.31
N HIS A 373 -7.78 15.67 -2.45
CA HIS A 373 -8.72 16.68 -2.94
C HIS A 373 -9.88 16.93 -1.96
N LEU A 374 -10.37 15.89 -1.28
CA LEU A 374 -11.44 16.01 -0.29
C LEU A 374 -10.98 16.66 1.00
N VAL A 375 -9.79 16.32 1.50
CA VAL A 375 -9.19 16.98 2.67
C VAL A 375 -9.01 18.47 2.43
N MET A 376 -8.66 18.89 1.21
CA MET A 376 -8.54 20.30 0.85
C MET A 376 -9.88 21.06 0.84
N LYS A 377 -11.03 20.37 0.87
CA LYS A 377 -12.36 20.99 0.99
C LYS A 377 -12.80 21.25 2.43
N VAL A 378 -12.11 20.70 3.42
CA VAL A 378 -12.43 20.93 4.84
C VAL A 378 -12.24 22.42 5.15
N ASN A 379 -13.31 23.08 5.59
CA ASN A 379 -13.29 24.51 5.88
C ASN A 379 -13.80 24.80 7.30
N PRO A 380 -12.90 25.11 8.25
CA PRO A 380 -13.27 25.42 9.63
C PRO A 380 -14.22 26.63 9.77
N GLU A 381 -14.13 27.61 8.88
CA GLU A 381 -14.97 28.82 8.96
C GLU A 381 -16.42 28.51 8.59
N GLU A 382 -16.61 27.71 7.53
CA GLU A 382 -17.93 27.24 7.10
C GLU A 382 -18.57 26.34 8.15
N ASP A 383 -17.79 25.39 8.69
CA ASP A 383 -18.20 24.50 9.77
C ASP A 383 -18.63 25.26 11.04
N MET A 384 -17.87 26.30 11.44
CA MET A 384 -18.21 27.17 12.57
C MET A 384 -19.48 27.97 12.31
N LYS A 385 -19.63 28.48 11.08
CA LYS A 385 -20.81 29.24 10.68
C LYS A 385 -22.06 28.36 10.73
N GLN A 386 -22.03 27.17 10.15
CA GLN A 386 -23.15 26.21 10.21
C GLN A 386 -23.54 25.88 11.65
N TYR A 387 -22.56 25.66 12.53
CA TYR A 387 -22.82 25.47 13.95
C TYR A 387 -23.49 26.70 14.58
N THR A 388 -22.93 27.90 14.36
CA THR A 388 -23.46 29.15 14.92
C THR A 388 -24.88 29.41 14.45
N ASP A 389 -25.15 29.26 13.14
CA ASP A 389 -26.48 29.44 12.56
C ASP A 389 -27.47 28.43 13.14
N SER A 390 -27.05 27.18 13.37
CA SER A 390 -27.89 26.12 13.95
C SER A 390 -28.13 26.25 15.47
N THR A 391 -27.27 27.00 16.17
CA THR A 391 -27.30 27.18 17.63
C THR A 391 -27.58 28.61 18.05
N MET A 392 -27.94 29.48 17.10
CA MET A 392 -28.32 30.86 17.40
C MET A 392 -29.65 30.85 18.16
N ILE A 393 -29.57 30.87 19.49
CA ILE A 393 -30.73 31.06 20.35
C ILE A 393 -30.83 32.56 20.62
N GLU A 394 -31.85 33.22 20.05
CA GLU A 394 -32.32 34.53 20.52
C GLU A 394 -32.99 34.34 21.89
N TYR A 395 -32.22 34.02 22.92
CA TYR A 395 -32.71 33.90 24.28
C TYR A 395 -32.53 35.25 24.98
N GLU A 396 -33.59 36.06 24.99
CA GLU A 396 -33.73 37.17 25.92
C GLU A 396 -34.68 36.74 27.04
N GLU A 397 -34.17 36.59 28.25
CA GLU A 397 -35.02 36.36 29.42
C GLU A 397 -35.86 37.63 29.66
N PRO A 398 -37.20 37.53 29.77
CA PRO A 398 -38.05 38.70 29.88
C PRO A 398 -37.72 39.51 31.14
N LYS A 399 -37.53 40.83 30.99
CA LYS A 399 -37.23 41.74 32.10
C LYS A 399 -38.35 41.66 33.15
N VAL A 400 -38.00 41.27 34.37
CA VAL A 400 -38.93 41.28 35.52
C VAL A 400 -39.15 42.73 35.95
N LEU A 401 -40.40 43.18 35.94
CA LEU A 401 -40.79 44.54 36.34
C LEU A 401 -41.23 44.56 37.80
N TYR A 402 -40.94 45.67 38.49
CA TYR A 402 -41.49 45.89 39.83
C TYR A 402 -42.98 46.20 39.72
N GLU A 403 -43.84 45.41 40.36
CA GLU A 403 -45.28 45.66 40.41
C GLU A 403 -45.64 46.46 41.66
N ASN A 404 -45.93 47.74 41.49
CA ASN A 404 -46.43 48.57 42.57
C ASN A 404 -47.96 48.41 42.69
N ALA A 405 -48.44 48.13 43.91
CA ALA A 405 -49.86 47.85 44.18
C ALA A 405 -50.84 48.97 43.76
N PHE A 406 -50.36 50.21 43.60
CA PHE A 406 -51.21 51.37 43.27
C PHE A 406 -51.16 51.78 41.79
N ILE A 407 -50.07 51.49 41.08
CA ILE A 407 -49.85 51.97 39.69
C ILE A 407 -49.54 50.86 38.69
N GLY A 408 -49.40 49.61 39.15
CA GLY A 408 -49.08 48.46 38.31
C GLY A 408 -47.57 48.34 38.01
N PRO A 409 -47.19 47.78 36.84
CA PRO A 409 -45.80 47.49 36.52
C PRO A 409 -45.00 48.78 36.26
N CYS A 410 -43.90 48.93 36.97
CA CYS A 410 -42.92 50.00 36.84
C CYS A 410 -41.78 49.56 35.92
N LYS A 411 -41.58 50.27 34.80
CA LYS A 411 -40.47 49.98 33.88
C LYS A 411 -39.11 50.39 34.44
N SER A 412 -39.11 51.37 35.34
CA SER A 412 -37.94 51.98 35.96
C SER A 412 -38.03 51.87 37.48
N LEU A 413 -37.16 51.06 38.08
CA LEU A 413 -36.98 51.03 39.53
C LEU A 413 -35.92 52.06 39.91
N LEU A 414 -36.31 53.16 40.56
CA LEU A 414 -35.44 54.32 40.76
C LEU A 414 -35.13 54.56 42.23
N PHE A 415 -36.14 54.52 43.10
CA PHE A 415 -35.98 54.85 44.52
C PHE A 415 -35.43 53.64 45.29
N GLY A 416 -34.48 53.87 46.20
CA GLY A 416 -33.80 52.80 46.94
C GLY A 416 -32.70 52.06 46.15
N VAL A 417 -32.46 52.43 44.88
CA VAL A 417 -31.40 51.85 44.03
C VAL A 417 -30.12 52.68 44.18
N ALA A 418 -28.96 52.02 44.26
CA ALA A 418 -27.68 52.72 44.31
C ALA A 418 -27.41 53.43 42.97
N ILE A 419 -26.81 54.63 43.00
CA ILE A 419 -26.51 55.40 41.78
C ILE A 419 -25.65 54.57 40.80
N ASN A 420 -24.69 53.82 41.31
CA ASN A 420 -23.83 52.98 40.47
C ASN A 420 -24.62 51.85 39.78
N ASP A 421 -25.57 51.23 40.48
CA ASP A 421 -26.41 50.16 39.93
C ASP A 421 -27.37 50.72 38.86
N TYR A 422 -27.91 51.92 39.09
CA TYR A 422 -28.70 52.63 38.09
C TYR A 422 -27.90 52.88 36.80
N CYS A 423 -26.66 53.40 36.93
CA CYS A 423 -25.79 53.67 35.78
C CYS A 423 -25.37 52.38 35.05
N ALA A 424 -25.06 51.31 35.79
CA ALA A 424 -24.72 50.01 35.22
C ALA A 424 -25.89 49.38 34.46
N SER A 425 -27.12 49.53 34.95
CA SER A 425 -28.34 49.01 34.31
C SER A 425 -28.80 49.85 33.12
N ASN A 426 -28.23 51.05 32.93
CA ASN A 426 -28.59 51.98 31.86
C ASN A 426 -27.35 52.47 31.08
N PRO A 427 -26.61 51.55 30.41
CA PRO A 427 -25.45 51.94 29.61
C PRO A 427 -25.90 52.90 28.50
N GLY A 428 -25.31 54.09 28.46
CA GLY A 428 -25.63 55.15 27.49
C GLY A 428 -26.42 56.36 28.03
N LYS A 429 -26.97 56.32 29.26
CA LYS A 429 -27.68 57.47 29.87
C LYS A 429 -26.76 58.44 30.65
N GLY A 430 -25.47 58.13 30.71
CA GLY A 430 -24.42 58.91 31.38
C GLY A 430 -24.28 58.65 32.89
N LEU A 431 -23.37 59.36 33.53
CA LEU A 431 -22.98 59.15 34.94
C LEU A 431 -23.92 59.79 35.98
N VAL A 432 -24.93 60.55 35.55
CA VAL A 432 -25.89 61.20 36.45
C VAL A 432 -27.29 60.65 36.17
N PRO A 433 -28.03 60.16 37.19
CA PRO A 433 -29.39 59.65 37.02
C PRO A 433 -30.33 60.64 36.32
N LEU A 434 -31.18 60.14 35.41
CA LEU A 434 -32.04 60.99 34.59
C LEU A 434 -33.06 61.76 35.45
N ILE A 435 -33.65 61.13 36.47
CA ILE A 435 -34.49 61.81 37.47
C ILE A 435 -33.82 63.05 38.09
N VAL A 436 -32.51 62.99 38.38
CA VAL A 436 -31.77 64.13 38.95
C VAL A 436 -31.62 65.24 37.90
N LYS A 437 -31.23 64.89 36.67
CA LYS A 437 -31.10 65.85 35.57
C LYS A 437 -32.41 66.56 35.29
N MET A 438 -33.50 65.80 35.11
CA MET A 438 -34.81 66.34 34.79
C MET A 438 -35.34 67.26 35.89
N CYS A 439 -35.20 66.87 37.17
CA CYS A 439 -35.65 67.72 38.27
C CYS A 439 -34.85 69.03 38.32
N ILE A 440 -33.51 68.97 38.18
CA ILE A 440 -32.65 70.15 38.17
C ILE A 440 -32.98 71.07 37.00
N GLU A 441 -33.14 70.52 35.79
CA GLU A 441 -33.48 71.30 34.59
C GLU A 441 -34.81 72.03 34.72
N GLU A 442 -35.83 71.38 35.30
CA GLU A 442 -37.14 72.00 35.48
C GLU A 442 -37.13 73.09 36.57
N ILE A 443 -36.38 72.87 37.66
CA ILE A 443 -36.19 73.88 38.71
C ILE A 443 -35.36 75.06 38.20
N ASP A 444 -34.34 74.82 37.39
CA ASP A 444 -33.56 75.88 36.74
C ASP A 444 -34.42 76.71 35.79
N ARG A 445 -35.36 76.07 35.08
CA ARG A 445 -36.24 76.75 34.13
C ARG A 445 -37.31 77.62 34.81
N ASN A 446 -37.99 77.06 35.81
CA ASN A 446 -39.22 77.64 36.35
C ASN A 446 -39.18 77.97 37.86
N GLY A 447 -38.17 77.51 38.60
CA GLY A 447 -38.13 77.56 40.06
C GLY A 447 -37.09 78.48 40.70
N LEU A 448 -36.11 79.00 39.95
CA LEU A 448 -34.97 79.73 40.53
C LEU A 448 -35.35 80.98 41.35
N LYS A 449 -36.45 81.65 41.03
CA LYS A 449 -36.93 82.86 41.72
C LYS A 449 -37.95 82.56 42.82
N GLN A 450 -38.40 81.32 42.94
CA GLN A 450 -39.45 80.95 43.87
C GLN A 450 -38.97 81.03 45.32
N GLU A 451 -39.68 81.80 46.15
CA GLU A 451 -39.29 82.00 47.55
C GLU A 451 -39.21 80.66 48.30
N GLY A 452 -38.05 80.40 48.90
CA GLY A 452 -37.79 79.21 49.69
C GLY A 452 -37.86 77.90 48.90
N ILE A 453 -37.53 77.88 47.60
CA ILE A 453 -37.69 76.72 46.68
C ILE A 453 -37.31 75.34 47.25
N TYR A 454 -36.26 75.27 48.08
CA TYR A 454 -35.86 74.03 48.77
C TYR A 454 -36.25 73.95 50.24
N ARG A 455 -36.57 75.08 50.89
CA ARG A 455 -36.97 75.17 52.30
C ARG A 455 -38.47 74.85 52.49
N VAL A 456 -39.32 75.39 51.62
CA VAL A 456 -40.75 75.10 51.60
C VAL A 456 -40.95 73.70 51.02
N SER A 457 -41.73 72.86 51.71
CA SER A 457 -42.02 71.51 51.26
C SER A 457 -43.30 71.47 50.44
N GLY A 458 -43.26 70.85 49.26
CA GLY A 458 -44.47 70.48 48.53
C GLY A 458 -45.33 69.49 49.32
N LYS A 459 -46.59 69.32 48.91
CA LYS A 459 -47.50 68.34 49.52
C LYS A 459 -46.93 66.93 49.34
N MET A 460 -46.69 66.20 50.43
CA MET A 460 -46.08 64.86 50.38
C MET A 460 -46.85 63.88 49.50
N GLN A 461 -48.19 63.98 49.46
CA GLN A 461 -49.01 63.16 48.55
C GLN A 461 -48.68 63.42 47.07
N SER A 462 -48.50 64.70 46.69
CA SER A 462 -48.11 65.08 45.33
C SER A 462 -46.69 64.62 44.99
N VAL A 463 -45.77 64.62 45.97
CA VAL A 463 -44.40 64.09 45.79
C VAL A 463 -44.45 62.60 45.50
N ILE A 464 -45.21 61.82 46.28
CA ILE A 464 -45.36 60.37 46.08
C ILE A 464 -46.02 60.06 44.73
N GLN A 465 -47.05 60.82 44.33
CA GLN A 465 -47.69 60.67 43.02
C GLN A 465 -46.69 60.91 41.88
N LEU A 466 -45.86 61.95 41.99
CA LEU A 466 -44.87 62.27 40.98
C LEU A 466 -43.76 61.19 40.90
N VAL A 467 -43.34 60.64 42.04
CA VAL A 467 -42.44 59.47 42.09
C VAL A 467 -43.02 58.29 41.31
N HIS A 468 -44.28 57.96 41.59
CA HIS A 468 -45.01 56.88 40.93
C HIS A 468 -45.11 57.10 39.41
N GLU A 469 -45.37 58.32 38.96
CA GLU A 469 -45.42 58.66 37.53
C GLU A 469 -44.06 58.49 36.84
N ILE A 470 -42.97 58.85 37.52
CA ILE A 470 -41.60 58.71 37.00
C ILE A 470 -41.18 57.22 36.95
N GLU A 471 -41.43 56.43 38.02
CA GLU A 471 -41.05 55.01 38.05
C GLU A 471 -41.84 54.14 37.06
N LYS A 472 -43.04 54.58 36.68
CA LYS A 472 -43.83 53.91 35.64
C LYS A 472 -43.06 53.82 34.33
N ASP A 473 -42.44 54.92 33.89
CA ASP A 473 -41.64 55.00 32.67
C ASP A 473 -40.78 56.29 32.66
N GLU A 474 -39.54 56.20 33.18
CA GLU A 474 -38.63 57.35 33.30
C GLU A 474 -38.26 57.94 31.93
N ASP A 475 -38.18 57.11 30.89
CA ASP A 475 -37.72 57.52 29.56
C ASP A 475 -38.74 58.36 28.80
N THR A 476 -40.04 58.14 29.06
CA THR A 476 -41.13 58.90 28.42
C THR A 476 -41.68 60.01 29.30
N PHE A 477 -41.36 60.01 30.60
CA PHE A 477 -41.87 60.99 31.55
C PHE A 477 -41.39 62.42 31.21
N LYS A 478 -42.27 63.42 31.42
CA LYS A 478 -41.96 64.85 31.30
C LYS A 478 -42.76 65.65 32.32
N PHE A 479 -42.16 66.68 32.90
CA PHE A 479 -42.87 67.60 33.79
C PHE A 479 -43.87 68.46 33.01
N ASP A 480 -45.12 68.43 33.45
CA ASP A 480 -46.19 69.36 33.07
C ASP A 480 -46.28 70.52 34.09
N PRO A 481 -46.00 71.78 33.70
CA PRO A 481 -46.07 72.94 34.59
C PRO A 481 -47.46 73.25 35.16
N GLU A 482 -48.54 72.84 34.50
CA GLU A 482 -49.91 73.09 34.98
C GLU A 482 -50.31 72.11 36.09
N ARG A 483 -49.75 70.90 36.05
CA ARG A 483 -50.06 69.81 36.98
C ARG A 483 -49.03 69.64 38.09
N HIS A 484 -47.76 69.93 37.83
CA HIS A 484 -46.65 69.67 38.76
C HIS A 484 -46.13 70.96 39.36
N GLU A 485 -46.52 71.22 40.61
CA GLU A 485 -46.00 72.37 41.37
C GLU A 485 -44.48 72.26 41.58
N ILE A 486 -43.77 73.37 41.45
CA ILE A 486 -42.30 73.41 41.54
C ILE A 486 -41.75 72.97 42.91
N TYR A 487 -42.49 73.22 43.99
CA TYR A 487 -42.16 72.72 45.34
C TYR A 487 -42.31 71.20 45.48
N THR A 488 -43.12 70.58 44.63
CA THR A 488 -43.25 69.12 44.55
C THR A 488 -42.05 68.52 43.84
N ILE A 489 -41.60 69.13 42.73
CA ILE A 489 -40.40 68.70 41.97
C ILE A 489 -39.14 68.82 42.84
N SER A 490 -38.97 69.93 43.56
CA SER A 490 -37.86 70.08 44.51
C SER A 490 -37.93 69.07 45.67
N GLY A 491 -39.14 68.68 46.05
CA GLY A 491 -39.40 67.57 46.98
C GLY A 491 -38.95 66.21 46.45
N VAL A 492 -39.24 65.88 45.19
CA VAL A 492 -38.82 64.64 44.53
C VAL A 492 -37.30 64.53 44.46
N LEU A 493 -36.60 65.60 44.04
CA LEU A 493 -35.13 65.60 43.99
C LEU A 493 -34.51 65.31 45.36
N LYS A 494 -35.00 65.99 46.42
CA LYS A 494 -34.54 65.75 47.79
C LYS A 494 -34.86 64.34 48.26
N LEU A 495 -36.04 63.83 47.93
CA LEU A 495 -36.48 62.50 48.32
C LEU A 495 -35.61 61.42 47.67
N TYR A 496 -35.31 61.55 46.37
CA TYR A 496 -34.45 60.62 45.64
C TYR A 496 -33.07 60.53 46.30
N LEU A 497 -32.42 61.68 46.50
CA LEU A 497 -31.09 61.74 47.12
C LEU A 497 -31.09 61.17 48.56
N ARG A 498 -32.15 61.40 49.33
CA ARG A 498 -32.29 60.90 50.70
C ARG A 498 -32.52 59.39 50.75
N GLN A 499 -33.17 58.81 49.75
CA GLN A 499 -33.48 57.37 49.69
C GLN A 499 -32.39 56.54 49.02
N LEU A 500 -31.27 57.15 48.64
CA LEU A 500 -30.12 56.39 48.18
C LEU A 500 -29.63 55.44 49.30
N PRO A 501 -29.30 54.18 48.97
CA PRO A 501 -28.79 53.24 49.97
C PRO A 501 -27.44 53.66 50.57
N GLN A 502 -26.69 54.50 49.86
CA GLN A 502 -25.48 55.15 50.34
C GLN A 502 -25.57 56.66 50.09
N ALA A 503 -25.01 57.45 51.02
CA ALA A 503 -24.95 58.90 50.89
C ALA A 503 -24.32 59.32 49.55
N LEU A 504 -24.90 60.34 48.91
CA LEU A 504 -24.36 60.91 47.68
C LEU A 504 -22.89 61.30 47.89
N PHE A 505 -22.59 61.90 49.05
CA PHE A 505 -21.23 62.14 49.50
C PHE A 505 -21.04 61.57 50.90
N GLN A 506 -20.39 60.41 51.02
CA GLN A 506 -20.11 59.83 52.32
C GLN A 506 -19.00 60.63 53.04
N PHE A 507 -19.40 61.53 53.93
CA PHE A 507 -18.49 62.38 54.69
C PHE A 507 -19.02 62.57 56.13
N PRO A 508 -18.47 61.83 57.13
CA PRO A 508 -18.99 61.83 58.51
C PRO A 508 -18.93 63.20 59.19
N LEU A 509 -19.93 63.53 60.02
CA LEU A 509 -20.05 64.82 60.72
C LEU A 509 -18.76 65.23 61.47
N VAL A 510 -18.12 64.31 62.19
CA VAL A 510 -16.88 64.59 62.93
C VAL A 510 -15.76 65.06 62.00
N GLU A 511 -15.61 64.43 60.84
CA GLU A 511 -14.60 64.84 59.85
C GLU A 511 -14.98 66.18 59.19
N ARG A 512 -16.29 66.44 58.98
CA ARG A 512 -16.78 67.71 58.41
C ARG A 512 -16.58 68.89 59.34
N VAL A 513 -16.85 68.72 60.63
CA VAL A 513 -16.61 69.74 61.66
C VAL A 513 -15.12 70.03 61.79
N SER A 514 -14.27 69.00 61.82
CA SER A 514 -12.81 69.18 61.82
C SER A 514 -12.34 69.92 60.56
N LEU A 515 -12.89 69.59 59.39
CA LEU A 515 -12.55 70.28 58.15
C LEU A 515 -13.07 71.73 58.12
N SER A 516 -14.21 72.01 58.76
CA SER A 516 -14.76 73.37 58.90
C SER A 516 -13.86 74.24 59.79
N GLN A 517 -13.28 73.68 60.86
CA GLN A 517 -12.26 74.35 61.67
C GLN A 517 -10.97 74.60 60.86
N GLN A 518 -10.50 73.59 60.12
CA GLN A 518 -9.34 73.74 59.25
C GLN A 518 -9.56 74.83 58.19
N LEU A 519 -10.79 75.05 57.76
CA LEU A 519 -11.12 76.09 56.80
C LEU A 519 -10.92 77.51 57.38
N GLU A 520 -11.10 77.69 58.68
CA GLU A 520 -10.82 78.95 59.40
C GLU A 520 -9.31 79.14 59.60
N GLU A 521 -8.54 78.06 59.76
CA GLU A 521 -7.08 78.09 59.96
C GLU A 521 -6.29 78.22 58.65
N SER A 522 -6.58 77.36 57.66
CA SER A 522 -5.87 77.27 56.38
C SER A 522 -6.80 76.78 55.26
N ARG A 523 -7.31 77.73 54.49
CA ARG A 523 -8.22 77.48 53.36
C ARG A 523 -7.63 76.51 52.33
N GLU A 524 -6.35 76.70 51.97
CA GLU A 524 -5.69 75.88 50.95
C GLU A 524 -5.59 74.41 51.36
N GLU A 525 -5.24 74.14 52.63
CA GLU A 525 -5.16 72.78 53.14
C GLU A 525 -6.53 72.11 53.25
N ALA A 526 -7.54 72.84 53.74
CA ALA A 526 -8.91 72.36 53.81
C ALA A 526 -9.46 72.00 52.41
N PHE A 527 -9.21 72.86 51.41
CA PHE A 527 -9.63 72.61 50.02
C PHE A 527 -8.94 71.38 49.43
N ARG A 528 -7.63 71.24 49.63
CA ARG A 528 -6.87 70.06 49.19
C ARG A 528 -7.42 68.77 49.81
N LEU A 529 -7.79 68.78 51.09
CA LEU A 529 -8.39 67.64 51.77
C LEU A 529 -9.80 67.33 51.23
N LEU A 530 -10.61 68.36 50.99
CA LEU A 530 -11.95 68.23 50.43
C LEU A 530 -11.92 67.64 49.01
N VAL A 531 -11.06 68.16 48.12
CA VAL A 531 -10.84 67.63 46.76
C VAL A 531 -10.39 66.17 46.82
N LYS A 532 -9.47 65.83 47.74
CA LYS A 532 -9.01 64.45 47.93
C LYS A 532 -10.17 63.54 48.36
N ARG A 533 -11.11 64.02 49.18
CA ARG A 533 -12.29 63.26 49.61
C ARG A 533 -13.28 63.09 48.44
N ILE A 534 -13.54 64.13 47.65
CA ILE A 534 -14.40 64.05 46.45
C ILE A 534 -13.84 63.06 45.43
N ARG A 535 -12.52 63.06 45.19
CA ARG A 535 -11.88 62.12 44.24
C ARG A 535 -11.93 60.65 44.67
N ARG A 536 -12.29 60.36 45.93
CA ARG A 536 -12.36 59.00 46.49
C ARG A 536 -13.74 58.35 46.39
N ILE A 537 -14.80 59.10 46.13
CA ILE A 537 -16.14 58.54 45.91
C ILE A 537 -16.30 58.07 44.45
N PRO A 538 -17.25 57.18 44.12
CA PRO A 538 -17.45 56.68 42.75
C PRO A 538 -17.75 57.79 41.74
N GLN A 539 -17.40 57.58 40.45
CA GLN A 539 -17.54 58.61 39.41
C GLN A 539 -18.98 59.11 39.24
N ALA A 540 -19.98 58.23 39.34
CA ALA A 540 -21.38 58.61 39.24
C ALA A 540 -21.83 59.50 40.41
N HIS A 541 -21.31 59.24 41.61
CA HIS A 541 -21.51 60.11 42.78
C HIS A 541 -20.81 61.46 42.60
N GLN A 542 -19.58 61.48 42.07
CA GLN A 542 -18.86 62.73 41.77
C GLN A 542 -19.60 63.60 40.77
N ALA A 543 -20.06 63.00 39.66
CA ALA A 543 -20.78 63.71 38.61
C ALA A 543 -22.13 64.25 39.11
N THR A 544 -22.86 63.43 39.88
CA THR A 544 -24.16 63.82 40.46
C THR A 544 -23.99 64.92 41.50
N LEU A 545 -22.98 64.83 42.38
CA LEU A 545 -22.64 65.85 43.37
C LEU A 545 -22.21 67.16 42.70
N LYS A 546 -21.39 67.09 41.65
CA LYS A 546 -20.97 68.25 40.85
C LYS A 546 -22.17 68.98 40.26
N LEU A 547 -23.07 68.25 39.59
CA LEU A 547 -24.27 68.82 38.97
C LEU A 547 -25.18 69.46 40.03
N LEU A 548 -25.37 68.79 41.17
CA LEU A 548 -26.15 69.32 42.29
C LEU A 548 -25.55 70.62 42.83
N CYS A 549 -24.26 70.68 43.12
CA CYS A 549 -23.61 71.89 43.63
C CYS A 549 -23.68 73.05 42.63
N GLN A 550 -23.51 72.78 41.33
CA GLN A 550 -23.69 73.77 40.27
C GLN A 550 -25.11 74.35 40.26
N HIS A 551 -26.13 73.50 40.38
CA HIS A 551 -27.52 73.92 40.46
C HIS A 551 -27.81 74.76 41.72
N LEU A 552 -27.36 74.29 42.89
CA LEU A 552 -27.56 75.03 44.14
C LEU A 552 -26.84 76.38 44.14
N ASN A 553 -25.69 76.49 43.46
CA ASN A 553 -25.02 77.77 43.27
C ASN A 553 -25.88 78.74 42.44
N ARG A 554 -26.48 78.28 41.33
CA ARG A 554 -27.42 79.08 40.52
C ARG A 554 -28.60 79.60 41.35
N VAL A 555 -29.18 78.74 42.20
CA VAL A 555 -30.24 79.15 43.14
C VAL A 555 -29.72 80.21 44.10
N SER A 556 -28.53 80.02 44.68
CA SER A 556 -27.97 80.97 45.64
C SER A 556 -27.66 82.35 45.04
N ASN A 557 -27.32 82.42 43.75
CA ASN A 557 -27.08 83.69 43.05
C ASN A 557 -28.34 84.57 42.94
N LEU A 558 -29.54 83.99 43.14
CA LEU A 558 -30.82 84.69 43.17
C LEU A 558 -31.41 84.79 44.58
N ALA A 559 -30.58 84.69 45.63
CA ALA A 559 -30.99 84.77 47.04
C ALA A 559 -31.73 86.06 47.41
N SER A 560 -31.56 87.16 46.65
CA SER A 560 -32.33 88.40 46.85
C SER A 560 -33.83 88.19 46.60
N GLU A 561 -34.20 87.33 45.66
CA GLU A 561 -35.59 86.98 45.31
C GLU A 561 -36.03 85.75 46.11
N ASN A 562 -35.33 84.62 45.96
CA ASN A 562 -35.76 83.34 46.51
C ASN A 562 -35.43 83.13 48.00
N LYS A 563 -34.64 84.02 48.63
CA LYS A 563 -34.22 83.98 50.05
C LYS A 563 -33.36 82.77 50.45
N MET A 564 -32.81 82.03 49.49
CA MET A 564 -31.98 80.85 49.72
C MET A 564 -30.49 81.18 49.54
N THR A 565 -29.83 81.62 50.61
CA THR A 565 -28.35 81.78 50.64
C THR A 565 -27.63 80.43 50.64
N PRO A 566 -26.33 80.37 50.33
CA PRO A 566 -25.55 79.12 50.41
C PRO A 566 -25.62 78.46 51.79
N SER A 567 -25.62 79.24 52.87
CA SER A 567 -25.84 78.72 54.23
C SER A 567 -27.23 78.11 54.43
N ASN A 568 -28.29 78.77 53.95
CA ASN A 568 -29.67 78.24 54.02
C ASN A 568 -29.82 76.95 53.19
N LEU A 569 -29.19 76.88 52.01
CA LEU A 569 -29.16 75.66 51.19
C LEU A 569 -28.34 74.55 51.84
N GLY A 570 -27.22 74.91 52.49
CA GLY A 570 -26.40 74.00 53.26
C GLY A 570 -27.18 73.29 54.35
N LEU A 571 -27.98 74.02 55.13
CA LEU A 571 -28.85 73.43 56.17
C LEU A 571 -29.88 72.44 55.61
N VAL A 572 -30.42 72.71 54.42
CA VAL A 572 -31.43 71.84 53.79
C VAL A 572 -30.80 70.60 53.17
N PHE A 573 -29.64 70.74 52.51
CA PHE A 573 -29.03 69.65 51.74
C PHE A 573 -28.00 68.83 52.50
N SER A 574 -27.41 69.31 53.60
CA SER A 574 -26.52 68.50 54.44
C SER A 574 -27.14 67.16 54.86
N PRO A 575 -28.36 67.12 55.45
CA PRO A 575 -28.97 65.83 55.83
C PRO A 575 -29.33 64.94 54.62
N VAL A 576 -29.44 65.50 53.42
CA VAL A 576 -29.80 64.76 52.20
C VAL A 576 -28.57 64.21 51.47
N VAL A 577 -27.48 64.98 51.42
CA VAL A 577 -26.25 64.63 50.70
C VAL A 577 -25.35 63.71 51.53
N PHE A 578 -25.29 63.92 52.85
CA PHE A 578 -24.48 63.14 53.78
C PHE A 578 -25.27 62.01 54.47
N LEU A 579 -26.60 62.01 54.35
CA LEU A 579 -27.53 61.09 55.06
C LEU A 579 -27.33 61.11 56.58
N ASP A 580 -27.22 62.29 57.17
CA ASP A 580 -27.21 62.43 58.63
C ASP A 580 -28.62 62.20 59.19
N ASP A 581 -28.75 61.32 60.18
CA ASP A 581 -30.03 61.08 60.86
C ASP A 581 -30.36 62.23 61.83
N PRO A 582 -31.45 63.00 61.60
CA PRO A 582 -31.85 64.07 62.51
C PRO A 582 -32.33 63.56 63.89
N ALA A 583 -32.65 62.27 64.05
CA ALA A 583 -33.15 61.72 65.32
C ALA A 583 -32.08 60.95 66.13
N GLY A 584 -31.05 60.40 65.47
CA GLY A 584 -30.10 59.46 66.08
C GLY A 584 -28.80 60.06 66.63
N GLN A 585 -28.44 61.30 66.29
CA GLN A 585 -27.21 61.94 66.78
C GLN A 585 -27.51 62.93 67.91
N GLN A 586 -27.83 62.41 69.10
CA GLN A 586 -27.65 63.19 70.33
C GLN A 586 -26.15 63.32 70.59
N LEU A 587 -25.52 64.37 70.06
CA LEU A 587 -24.20 64.82 70.49
C LEU A 587 -24.32 66.02 71.44
N PRO A 588 -23.43 66.14 72.45
CA PRO A 588 -23.57 67.11 73.53
C PRO A 588 -23.40 68.56 73.08
N SER A 589 -24.04 69.44 73.84
CA SER A 589 -24.29 70.88 73.71
C SER A 589 -23.07 71.81 73.48
N GLN A 590 -22.31 71.57 72.40
CA GLN A 590 -21.47 72.58 71.76
C GLN A 590 -22.04 72.87 70.36
N THR A 591 -22.20 74.15 70.02
CA THR A 591 -22.61 74.62 68.69
C THR A 591 -21.44 74.44 67.72
N TRP A 592 -21.28 73.23 67.17
CA TRP A 592 -20.33 72.95 66.10
C TRP A 592 -20.86 73.53 64.79
N LYS A 593 -20.02 74.25 64.05
CA LYS A 593 -20.34 74.85 62.75
C LYS A 593 -19.93 73.87 61.64
N ASP A 594 -20.90 73.31 60.92
CA ASP A 594 -20.67 72.50 59.72
C ASP A 594 -21.00 73.34 58.49
N ASP A 595 -19.96 73.93 57.89
CA ASP A 595 -20.11 74.79 56.71
C ASP A 595 -19.81 74.05 55.40
N ILE A 596 -19.49 72.74 55.46
CA ILE A 596 -18.95 72.00 54.31
C ILE A 596 -19.91 72.01 53.12
N MET A 597 -21.22 71.86 53.33
CA MET A 597 -22.18 71.91 52.24
C MET A 597 -22.25 73.31 51.59
N GLY A 598 -22.16 74.38 52.39
CA GLY A 598 -22.11 75.75 51.87
C GLY A 598 -20.86 75.99 51.01
N VAL A 599 -19.70 75.51 51.50
CA VAL A 599 -18.41 75.59 50.78
C VAL A 599 -18.44 74.80 49.47
N LEU A 600 -19.03 73.60 49.47
CA LEU A 600 -19.23 72.79 48.26
C LEU A 600 -20.07 73.52 47.21
N ILE A 601 -21.06 74.32 47.62
CA ILE A 601 -21.93 75.10 46.73
C ILE A 601 -21.19 76.33 46.19
N GLU A 602 -20.56 77.11 47.06
CA GLU A 602 -19.88 78.36 46.68
C GLU A 602 -18.63 78.13 45.83
N ASN A 603 -17.87 77.06 46.12
CA ASN A 603 -16.57 76.80 45.50
C ASN A 603 -16.58 75.59 44.56
N HIS A 604 -17.76 75.22 44.03
CA HIS A 604 -17.94 74.05 43.17
C HIS A 604 -17.07 74.07 41.89
N VAL A 605 -16.67 75.23 41.37
CA VAL A 605 -15.82 75.31 40.17
C VAL A 605 -14.42 74.78 40.47
N GLU A 606 -13.81 75.24 41.56
CA GLU A 606 -12.46 74.87 42.01
C GLU A 606 -12.44 73.44 42.57
N LEU A 607 -13.44 73.07 43.37
CA LEU A 607 -13.47 71.77 44.07
C LEU A 607 -13.70 70.57 43.13
N PHE A 608 -14.36 70.78 42.00
CA PHE A 608 -14.70 69.72 41.03
C PHE A 608 -13.93 69.84 39.71
N GLU A 609 -12.84 70.61 39.70
CA GLU A 609 -11.94 70.75 38.55
C GLU A 609 -11.24 69.41 38.22
N GLY A 610 -11.20 69.07 36.92
CA GLY A 610 -10.59 67.84 36.42
C GLY A 610 -11.39 66.55 36.67
N LEU A 611 -12.60 66.65 37.23
CA LEU A 611 -13.53 65.51 37.37
C LEU A 611 -14.29 65.26 36.06
N PRO A 612 -14.76 64.02 35.78
CA PRO A 612 -15.38 63.63 34.52
C PRO A 612 -16.42 64.64 34.00
N ILE A 613 -16.39 64.87 32.69
CA ILE A 613 -17.25 65.82 31.99
C ILE A 613 -18.69 65.28 32.03
N ILE A 614 -19.64 66.15 32.38
CA ILE A 614 -21.07 65.88 32.24
C ILE A 614 -21.35 65.99 30.74
N GLU A 615 -21.32 64.89 29.99
CA GLU A 615 -21.61 64.96 28.56
C GLU A 615 -23.08 65.36 28.32
N PRO A 616 -23.35 66.35 27.46
CA PRO A 616 -24.70 66.65 27.01
C PRO A 616 -25.18 65.58 26.02
N ILE A 617 -26.45 65.17 26.17
CA ILE A 617 -27.12 64.19 25.32
C ILE A 617 -27.19 64.72 23.88
N GLY A 618 -26.57 64.01 22.95
CA GLY A 618 -26.67 64.20 21.50
C GLY A 618 -26.44 62.87 20.79
N GLY A 619 -27.48 62.38 20.13
CA GLY A 619 -27.58 61.00 19.62
C GLY A 619 -26.56 60.62 18.54
N GLY A 620 -26.32 59.31 18.47
CA GLY A 620 -25.50 58.68 17.45
C GLY A 620 -25.29 57.21 17.77
N SER A 621 -26.14 56.37 17.21
CA SER A 621 -26.03 54.91 17.15
C SER A 621 -24.61 54.45 16.83
N GLY A 622 -24.06 53.59 17.69
CA GLY A 622 -22.78 52.93 17.49
C GLY A 622 -22.71 51.66 18.33
N THR A 623 -23.60 50.71 18.06
CA THR A 623 -23.43 49.32 18.49
C THR A 623 -22.38 48.67 17.58
N GLY A 624 -21.22 48.39 18.15
CA GLY A 624 -20.17 47.62 17.48
C GLY A 624 -18.80 48.01 18.01
N ASP A 625 -18.02 47.00 18.38
CA ASP A 625 -16.57 47.10 18.66
C ASP A 625 -16.15 47.52 20.06
N LEU A 626 -16.59 46.81 21.09
CA LEU A 626 -15.78 46.58 22.29
C LEU A 626 -16.17 45.27 22.98
N GLU A 627 -15.74 44.14 22.41
CA GLU A 627 -15.28 42.96 23.16
C GLU A 627 -14.81 41.85 22.21
N ARG A 628 -13.53 41.90 21.81
CA ARG A 628 -12.80 40.69 21.41
C ARG A 628 -11.30 40.91 21.60
N SER A 629 -10.89 41.01 22.85
CA SER A 629 -9.47 40.99 23.23
C SER A 629 -9.27 40.14 24.46
N ARG A 630 -9.58 38.84 24.36
CA ARG A 630 -9.01 37.79 25.22
C ARG A 630 -9.41 36.40 24.73
N SER A 631 -8.62 35.85 23.81
CA SER A 631 -8.29 34.41 23.70
C SER A 631 -7.63 34.12 22.35
N GLN A 632 -6.40 34.58 22.16
CA GLN A 632 -5.49 33.95 21.19
C GLN A 632 -4.43 33.19 21.98
N GLN A 633 -4.82 32.02 22.49
CA GLN A 633 -3.89 30.96 22.86
C GLN A 633 -4.14 29.78 21.92
N SER A 634 -3.20 29.64 20.98
CA SER A 634 -2.66 28.37 20.46
C SER A 634 -3.63 27.28 20.01
N PHE A 635 -4.01 27.25 18.73
CA PHE A 635 -4.31 26.05 17.91
C PHE A 635 -4.34 26.54 16.44
N SER A 636 -3.79 25.94 15.38
CA SER A 636 -2.92 24.78 15.15
C SER A 636 -2.20 25.05 13.82
N ARG A 637 -0.95 24.63 13.70
CA ARG A 637 -0.20 24.64 12.43
C ARG A 637 -0.98 23.85 11.37
N ASN A 638 -1.39 24.49 10.29
CA ASN A 638 -1.73 23.80 9.06
C ASN A 638 -0.52 22.96 8.63
N ARG A 639 -0.59 21.64 8.86
CA ARG A 639 0.37 20.69 8.28
C ARG A 639 0.03 20.54 6.81
N THR A 640 0.54 21.48 6.01
CA THR A 640 0.76 21.22 4.59
C THR A 640 1.70 20.02 4.46
N ILE A 641 1.44 19.18 3.45
CA ILE A 641 2.16 17.96 3.06
C ILE A 641 3.64 17.98 3.47
N SER A 642 4.08 16.91 4.14
CA SER A 642 5.49 16.68 4.49
C SER A 642 6.40 16.92 3.27
N PRO A 643 7.49 17.72 3.39
CA PRO A 643 8.48 17.90 2.32
C PRO A 643 9.04 16.58 1.77
N SER A 644 9.02 15.52 2.58
CA SER A 644 9.42 14.16 2.19
C SER A 644 8.45 13.50 1.21
N ALA A 645 7.15 13.79 1.32
CA ALA A 645 6.12 13.23 0.44
C ALA A 645 6.15 13.89 -0.96
N ARG A 646 6.40 15.22 -1.02
CA ARG A 646 6.63 15.93 -2.29
C ARG A 646 7.85 15.41 -3.05
N LYS A 647 8.97 15.20 -2.35
CA LYS A 647 10.19 14.63 -2.95
C LYS A 647 10.01 13.20 -3.46
N SER A 648 9.20 12.40 -2.78
CA SER A 648 8.96 11.00 -3.16
C SER A 648 8.06 10.90 -4.41
N LEU A 649 7.05 11.76 -4.54
CA LEU A 649 6.19 11.88 -5.73
C LEU A 649 6.96 12.35 -6.97
N GLU A 650 7.90 13.29 -6.81
CA GLU A 650 8.79 13.73 -7.90
C GLU A 650 9.80 12.65 -8.32
N ALA A 651 10.28 11.83 -7.37
CA ALA A 651 11.21 10.73 -7.65
C ALA A 651 10.54 9.59 -8.44
N VAL A 652 9.33 9.17 -8.06
CA VAL A 652 8.57 8.11 -8.78
C VAL A 652 8.23 8.53 -10.22
N ARG A 653 7.98 9.83 -10.44
CA ARG A 653 7.73 10.39 -11.78
C ARG A 653 8.98 10.39 -12.67
N PHE A 654 10.18 10.48 -12.10
CA PHE A 654 11.44 10.52 -12.85
C PHE A 654 12.03 9.12 -13.13
N GLU A 655 11.86 8.16 -12.22
CA GLU A 655 12.40 6.80 -12.39
C GLU A 655 11.65 5.98 -13.45
N SER A 656 10.38 6.30 -13.71
CA SER A 656 9.54 5.60 -14.71
C SER A 656 9.96 5.84 -16.16
N TYR A 657 10.85 6.81 -16.42
CA TYR A 657 11.32 7.17 -17.77
C TYR A 657 12.81 6.91 -18.01
N SER A 658 13.54 6.36 -17.03
CA SER A 658 15.01 6.33 -17.09
C SER A 658 15.63 4.98 -16.70
N ASN A 659 15.05 3.86 -17.15
CA ASN A 659 15.79 2.60 -17.15
C ASN A 659 15.34 1.63 -18.27
N SER A 660 15.74 1.95 -19.50
CA SER A 660 15.99 0.96 -20.53
C SER A 660 17.33 1.27 -21.21
N GLY A 661 18.32 0.38 -21.05
CA GLY A 661 19.59 0.46 -21.76
C GLY A 661 20.81 0.06 -20.91
N SER A 662 21.36 -1.12 -21.20
CA SER A 662 22.64 -1.62 -20.71
C SER A 662 23.84 -0.71 -21.09
N PRO A 663 24.94 -0.68 -20.31
CA PRO A 663 26.15 0.11 -20.59
C PRO A 663 27.27 -0.73 -21.26
N PRO A 664 28.49 -0.20 -21.56
CA PRO A 664 28.85 1.11 -22.13
C PRO A 664 29.91 1.00 -23.27
N LEU A 665 30.03 2.00 -24.15
CA LEU A 665 31.31 2.34 -24.81
C LEU A 665 31.37 3.85 -25.09
N SER A 666 32.52 4.47 -24.84
CA SER A 666 32.88 5.87 -25.10
C SER A 666 34.26 5.90 -25.81
N PRO A 667 34.80 7.03 -26.29
CA PRO A 667 34.20 8.29 -26.76
C PRO A 667 34.80 8.79 -28.11
N THR A 668 34.16 9.74 -28.80
CA THR A 668 34.88 10.86 -29.48
C THR A 668 33.95 12.04 -29.82
N ARG A 669 34.56 13.24 -29.81
CA ARG A 669 34.04 14.63 -29.88
C ARG A 669 33.57 15.10 -31.29
N PRO A 670 32.99 16.34 -31.43
CA PRO A 670 32.04 16.81 -32.47
C PRO A 670 32.71 17.85 -33.43
N PRO A 671 32.05 18.90 -34.03
CA PRO A 671 30.63 19.25 -34.29
C PRO A 671 30.34 19.76 -35.74
N SER A 672 29.07 20.00 -36.13
CA SER A 672 28.64 21.23 -36.87
C SER A 672 27.15 21.26 -37.32
N HIS A 673 26.52 22.40 -37.00
CA HIS A 673 25.45 23.18 -37.65
C HIS A 673 24.59 22.58 -38.79
N SER A 674 23.26 22.75 -38.72
CA SER A 674 22.52 23.81 -39.46
C SER A 674 20.98 23.58 -39.45
N THR A 675 20.28 24.59 -38.97
CA THR A 675 18.83 24.88 -39.08
C THR A 675 18.42 25.32 -40.48
N LEU A 676 17.18 25.00 -40.93
CA LEU A 676 16.29 25.80 -41.83
C LEU A 676 14.94 25.02 -42.09
N PRO A 677 13.84 25.63 -42.62
CA PRO A 677 12.51 25.76 -41.98
C PRO A 677 11.34 25.12 -42.81
N PRO A 678 10.03 25.30 -42.48
CA PRO A 678 8.92 24.54 -43.09
C PRO A 678 8.25 25.24 -44.29
N PRO A 679 7.44 24.53 -45.12
CA PRO A 679 6.61 25.14 -46.16
C PRO A 679 5.11 25.26 -45.79
N PRO A 680 4.31 26.05 -46.55
CA PRO A 680 3.12 26.76 -46.08
C PRO A 680 1.76 26.19 -46.52
N GLN A 681 0.69 26.79 -45.99
CA GLN A 681 -0.72 26.65 -46.36
C GLN A 681 -1.02 27.31 -47.72
N ASP A 682 -1.99 26.77 -48.46
CA ASP A 682 -2.76 27.52 -49.45
C ASP A 682 -4.25 27.16 -49.36
N SER A 683 -5.08 28.20 -49.34
CA SER A 683 -6.54 28.20 -49.44
C SER A 683 -6.91 28.92 -50.73
N ILE A 684 -7.91 28.42 -51.47
CA ILE A 684 -8.63 29.22 -52.48
C ILE A 684 -10.13 28.87 -52.42
N GLU A 685 -10.93 29.86 -52.01
CA GLU A 685 -12.38 30.03 -52.22
C GLU A 685 -12.66 30.32 -53.71
N THR A 686 -13.80 29.99 -54.31
CA THR A 686 -15.05 30.78 -54.42
C THR A 686 -15.88 30.12 -55.56
N LEU A 687 -17.21 30.17 -55.75
CA LEU A 687 -18.25 31.17 -55.45
C LEU A 687 -19.66 30.55 -55.68
N ALA A 688 -20.59 30.90 -54.76
CA ALA A 688 -22.03 31.20 -54.90
C ALA A 688 -23.04 30.26 -55.60
N SER A 689 -24.05 29.83 -54.84
CA SER A 689 -25.43 30.36 -54.91
C SER A 689 -26.33 29.75 -53.81
N ASP A 690 -27.14 30.60 -53.18
CA ASP A 690 -28.14 30.33 -52.13
C ASP A 690 -29.53 30.71 -52.70
N PRO A 691 -30.68 30.53 -52.01
CA PRO A 691 -30.96 29.77 -50.78
C PRO A 691 -32.27 28.93 -50.85
N GLN A 692 -32.48 27.97 -49.94
CA GLN A 692 -33.77 27.77 -49.22
C GLN A 692 -33.69 26.70 -48.12
N THR A 693 -34.53 26.90 -47.11
CA THR A 693 -34.55 26.40 -45.74
C THR A 693 -35.52 25.23 -45.53
N SER A 694 -35.17 24.18 -44.75
CA SER A 694 -36.11 23.38 -43.90
C SER A 694 -35.36 22.49 -42.85
N PRO A 695 -36.02 22.01 -41.77
CA PRO A 695 -35.43 21.73 -40.43
C PRO A 695 -35.20 20.23 -40.08
N PRO A 696 -34.67 19.89 -38.87
CA PRO A 696 -34.23 18.53 -38.53
C PRO A 696 -35.30 17.66 -37.82
N LEU A 697 -35.20 16.34 -38.02
CA LEU A 697 -36.09 15.30 -37.49
C LEU A 697 -35.62 14.74 -36.13
N LYS A 698 -36.59 14.57 -35.23
CA LYS A 698 -36.54 13.94 -33.90
C LYS A 698 -36.46 12.40 -34.02
N LEU A 699 -35.71 11.74 -33.13
CA LEU A 699 -35.88 10.31 -32.84
C LEU A 699 -36.64 10.15 -31.52
N THR A 700 -37.81 9.51 -31.59
CA THR A 700 -38.70 9.14 -30.50
C THR A 700 -38.48 7.68 -30.11
N SER A 701 -38.35 7.38 -28.82
CA SER A 701 -38.43 6.04 -28.22
C SER A 701 -39.89 5.57 -28.06
N PRO A 702 -40.19 4.26 -28.12
CA PRO A 702 -41.56 3.73 -28.06
C PRO A 702 -42.02 3.44 -26.61
N PRO A 703 -43.35 3.34 -26.36
CA PRO A 703 -43.91 3.09 -25.05
C PRO A 703 -44.15 1.59 -24.79
N VAL A 704 -44.09 1.17 -23.53
CA VAL A 704 -44.62 -0.13 -23.09
C VAL A 704 -45.74 0.13 -22.07
N ILE A 705 -46.88 -0.48 -22.37
CA ILE A 705 -48.17 -0.40 -21.69
C ILE A 705 -48.17 -1.26 -20.43
N ILE A 706 -48.82 -0.73 -19.40
CA ILE A 706 -49.12 -1.31 -18.09
C ILE A 706 -50.36 -2.20 -18.23
N ASP A 707 -50.37 -3.37 -17.59
CA ASP A 707 -51.62 -3.91 -17.03
C ASP A 707 -51.41 -4.71 -15.75
N ASN A 708 -52.40 -4.57 -14.87
CA ASN A 708 -52.46 -4.91 -13.45
C ASN A 708 -52.60 -6.42 -13.14
N LEU A 709 -52.15 -6.82 -11.94
CA LEU A 709 -52.95 -7.42 -10.85
C LEU A 709 -52.06 -8.22 -9.88
N ASN A 710 -52.05 -7.84 -8.59
CA ASN A 710 -52.67 -8.57 -7.48
C ASN A 710 -51.93 -8.31 -6.14
N VAL A 711 -52.67 -7.79 -5.17
CA VAL A 711 -52.27 -7.52 -3.78
C VAL A 711 -52.78 -8.67 -2.89
N PRO A 712 -52.07 -9.01 -1.81
CA PRO A 712 -52.77 -9.40 -0.60
C PRO A 712 -52.34 -8.56 0.61
N SER A 713 -53.35 -7.96 1.24
CA SER A 713 -53.30 -7.30 2.53
C SER A 713 -52.98 -8.29 3.65
N ARG A 714 -52.18 -7.87 4.63
CA ARG A 714 -52.11 -8.51 5.94
C ARG A 714 -52.12 -7.44 7.03
N ASP A 715 -53.22 -7.45 7.78
CA ASP A 715 -53.43 -6.83 9.08
C ASP A 715 -52.36 -7.29 10.09
N PHE A 716 -51.92 -6.37 10.95
CA PHE A 716 -51.62 -6.68 12.35
C PHE A 716 -51.98 -5.48 13.22
N GLY A 717 -52.92 -5.73 14.13
CA GLY A 717 -53.52 -4.73 15.01
C GLY A 717 -52.68 -4.38 16.23
N GLN A 718 -53.10 -3.27 16.83
CA GLN A 718 -52.85 -2.90 18.22
C GLN A 718 -53.57 -3.87 19.17
N SER A 719 -52.93 -4.23 20.28
CA SER A 719 -53.60 -4.46 21.55
C SER A 719 -52.63 -4.41 22.73
N SER A 720 -53.08 -3.75 23.79
CA SER A 720 -52.53 -3.58 25.16
C SER A 720 -51.62 -2.39 25.40
#